data_AF-A0A3A5JYP7-F1
#
_entry.id   AF-A0A3A5JYP7-F1
#
_cell.length_a   1.000
_cell.length_b   1.000
_cell.length_c   1.000
_cell.angle_alpha   90.00
_cell.angle_beta   90.00
_cell.angle_gamma   90.00
#
_symmetry.space_group_name_H-M   'P 1'
#
loop_
_entity.id
_entity.type
_entity.pdbx_description
1 polymer ?
#
loop_
_entity_poly.entity_id
_entity_poly.type
_entity_poly.pdbx_seq_one_letter_code
_entity_poly.pdbx_strand_id
1 'polypeptide(L)'
;MSDCCAPNSTSDLGSTAVLPSFSMRPGVTFPDWSVVTSPVVREALEAMLSSDHVLHRWSGYSAAVDSVRAALLRLYADNDKAPSFAMLAAQAGLTEAALQPLVEELRQRDLVVLRGGQIVGAYPFTNRNTGHRICLDGHDVNAMCAVDALGIGAMLDRDIQITSRCWHCGAPIKVKTRDRGRGLERVEPETAVVWLSVRYEGGCAANSLCSVTAFFCSDDHLAAWRSQRPADEPGFRLSIEEALEAGRAIFGPILVGLQSGVTRADPVSPAVSRSGVRAQNGAGYDLAIIGAGSAGFSAAITAADQGAQVALIGSGTIGGTCTNIGCVPSKTLIRAAETLHNARAAARFAGITADAEVTDWLATVRQKDALVAHMRQTKYVDLLPAYNGIAYQEGPARLVEGGVDVHGKRITADRIIIATGARPMIPSIPGIEAVPYLTSTMALDLQELPASLLVIGGGYIGAELAQMFARAGVKVTLVFRSRLLPEAEPEISVALTTYFGDEGIDVVSGVTYRSIRATATGVALAVERNSRHVTLAAERVLLATGRTPNVEGLSLAENGIALTAKGGIAVDDRMRTTRSGTYAAGDVTGRDQFVYMAAYGAKLAARNALNGDSLRYDNSAMPTIVFTDPQVASVGLTEAGARAAGHKVRVSTIHLDQVPRALAARDTRGLIKLVVEGDTGRLLGAHVLAPEGADSIQTATLAITCGLAVQQLAATIFPYLTTVEGLKLAALSFDKDVAKLSCCAG
;
A
#
# COMPACT_ATOMS: atom_id res chain seq x y z
N MET A 1 -4.95 30.90 -42.98
CA MET A 1 -6.22 31.38 -42.41
C MET A 1 -7.30 30.41 -42.85
N SER A 2 -8.17 30.01 -41.90
CA SER A 2 -9.37 29.17 -42.05
C SER A 2 -9.08 27.67 -42.26
N ASP A 3 -9.64 26.68 -41.56
CA ASP A 3 -10.63 26.61 -40.46
C ASP A 3 -10.38 25.28 -39.70
N CYS A 4 -10.41 25.28 -38.36
CA CYS A 4 -10.34 24.05 -37.54
C CYS A 4 -11.31 24.04 -36.35
N CYS A 5 -12.28 24.96 -36.27
CA CYS A 5 -13.12 25.08 -35.09
C CYS A 5 -14.61 25.17 -35.45
N ALA A 6 -15.35 24.11 -35.17
CA ALA A 6 -16.80 24.17 -34.94
C ALA A 6 -17.04 23.90 -33.45
N PRO A 7 -17.80 24.75 -32.72
CA PRO A 7 -18.01 24.57 -31.29
C PRO A 7 -19.20 23.65 -31.03
N ASN A 8 -19.10 22.76 -30.05
CA ASN A 8 -20.27 22.14 -29.44
C ASN A 8 -20.29 22.39 -27.92
N SER A 9 -21.51 22.53 -27.46
CA SER A 9 -21.98 23.18 -26.23
C SER A 9 -21.56 22.52 -24.92
N THR A 10 -21.41 23.39 -23.92
CA THR A 10 -21.27 23.18 -22.49
C THR A 10 -22.27 22.17 -21.90
N SER A 11 -21.77 21.19 -21.13
CA SER A 11 -22.56 20.40 -20.20
C SER A 11 -21.97 20.53 -18.79
N ASP A 12 -22.85 20.84 -17.84
CA ASP A 12 -22.62 20.91 -16.40
C ASP A 12 -22.13 19.57 -15.84
N LEU A 13 -21.04 19.57 -15.07
CA LEU A 13 -20.55 18.38 -14.36
C LEU A 13 -20.25 18.69 -12.90
N GLY A 14 -21.04 18.07 -12.03
CA GLY A 14 -20.81 17.97 -10.59
C GLY A 14 -19.53 17.19 -10.26
N SER A 15 -18.93 17.54 -9.13
CA SER A 15 -17.58 17.16 -8.71
C SER A 15 -17.41 15.68 -8.33
N THR A 16 -16.90 14.88 -9.27
CA THR A 16 -16.12 13.64 -9.04
C THR A 16 -15.19 13.40 -10.25
N ALA A 17 -14.26 14.31 -10.53
CA ALA A 17 -13.42 14.23 -11.73
C ALA A 17 -12.14 13.41 -11.47
N VAL A 18 -11.90 12.39 -12.29
CA VAL A 18 -10.60 11.72 -12.44
C VAL A 18 -9.60 12.76 -12.96
N LEU A 19 -8.43 12.88 -12.33
CA LEU A 19 -7.39 13.82 -12.76
C LEU A 19 -6.95 13.50 -14.21
N PRO A 20 -6.82 14.50 -15.11
CA PRO A 20 -6.41 14.25 -16.48
C PRO A 20 -4.99 13.67 -16.53
N SER A 21 -4.80 12.56 -17.23
CA SER A 21 -3.50 11.88 -17.33
C SER A 21 -3.31 11.29 -18.73
N PHE A 22 -2.13 11.53 -19.31
CA PHE A 22 -1.81 11.20 -20.70
C PHE A 22 -0.62 10.24 -20.76
N SER A 23 -0.79 9.08 -21.39
CA SER A 23 0.31 8.12 -21.58
C SER A 23 1.28 8.63 -22.64
N MET A 24 2.53 8.91 -22.26
CA MET A 24 3.61 9.26 -23.19
C MET A 24 4.25 8.00 -23.79
N ARG A 25 4.45 6.98 -22.95
CA ARG A 25 4.97 5.65 -23.30
C ARG A 25 4.48 4.65 -22.24
N PRO A 26 4.57 3.32 -22.49
CA PRO A 26 4.08 2.34 -21.52
C PRO A 26 4.69 2.58 -20.12
N GLY A 27 3.84 2.84 -19.13
CA GLY A 27 4.25 3.12 -17.75
C GLY A 27 4.78 4.53 -17.47
N VAL A 28 4.63 5.51 -18.39
CA VAL A 28 4.99 6.91 -18.14
C VAL A 28 3.84 7.82 -18.53
N THR A 29 3.27 8.50 -17.55
CA THR A 29 2.15 9.44 -17.72
C THR A 29 2.55 10.89 -17.49
N PHE A 30 1.77 11.79 -18.10
CA PHE A 30 1.88 13.23 -17.97
C PHE A 30 0.53 13.83 -17.54
N PRO A 31 0.49 14.75 -16.56
CA PRO A 31 1.56 15.06 -15.62
C PRO A 31 1.77 13.90 -14.63
N ASP A 32 2.90 13.93 -13.91
CA ASP A 32 3.09 13.07 -12.75
C ASP A 32 2.35 13.63 -11.54
N TRP A 33 1.13 13.14 -11.30
CA TRP A 33 0.33 13.54 -10.16
C TRP A 33 0.91 13.07 -8.81
N SER A 34 1.83 12.10 -8.79
CA SER A 34 2.40 11.57 -7.55
C SER A 34 3.29 12.58 -6.82
N VAL A 35 3.84 13.56 -7.55
CA VAL A 35 4.68 14.62 -6.98
C VAL A 35 3.88 15.88 -6.61
N VAL A 36 2.58 15.94 -6.94
CA VAL A 36 1.73 17.11 -6.69
C VAL A 36 1.09 17.01 -5.31
N THR A 37 1.57 17.83 -4.38
CA THR A 37 1.11 17.88 -2.99
C THR A 37 0.40 19.18 -2.65
N SER A 38 0.72 20.29 -3.34
CA SER A 38 0.05 21.58 -3.13
C SER A 38 -1.33 21.60 -3.82
N PRO A 39 -2.41 22.00 -3.10
CA PRO A 39 -3.73 22.20 -3.69
C PRO A 39 -3.72 23.24 -4.82
N VAL A 40 -2.94 24.32 -4.69
CA VAL A 40 -2.85 25.38 -5.72
C VAL A 40 -2.16 24.85 -6.97
N VAL A 41 -1.13 24.01 -6.82
CA VAL A 41 -0.47 23.35 -7.95
C VAL A 41 -1.44 22.39 -8.64
N ARG A 42 -2.23 21.63 -7.88
CA ARG A 42 -3.25 20.75 -8.44
C ARG A 42 -4.27 21.53 -9.29
N GLU A 43 -4.86 22.59 -8.74
CA GLU A 43 -5.82 23.43 -9.46
C GLU A 43 -5.19 24.06 -10.72
N ALA A 44 -3.95 24.53 -10.61
CA ALA A 44 -3.25 25.14 -11.73
C ALA A 44 -2.98 24.14 -12.87
N LEU A 45 -2.57 22.92 -12.53
CA LEU A 45 -2.35 21.87 -13.51
C LEU A 45 -3.67 21.38 -14.11
N GLU A 46 -4.73 21.19 -13.33
CA GLU A 46 -6.06 20.84 -13.85
C GLU A 46 -6.55 21.87 -14.87
N ALA A 47 -6.48 23.16 -14.52
CA ALA A 47 -6.88 24.26 -15.41
C ALA A 47 -6.02 24.36 -16.68
N MET A 48 -4.72 24.06 -16.58
CA MET A 48 -3.83 24.02 -17.74
C MET A 48 -4.17 22.84 -18.67
N LEU A 49 -4.43 21.67 -18.10
CA LEU A 49 -4.62 20.40 -18.81
C LEU A 49 -6.04 20.20 -19.34
N SER A 50 -7.03 20.96 -18.87
CA SER A 50 -8.40 20.93 -19.38
C SER A 50 -8.57 21.52 -20.78
N SER A 51 -7.49 22.01 -21.41
CA SER A 51 -7.51 22.53 -22.78
C SER A 51 -7.19 21.43 -23.80
N ASP A 52 -8.03 21.28 -24.84
CA ASP A 52 -7.85 20.29 -25.93
C ASP A 52 -6.48 20.39 -26.62
N HIS A 53 -5.90 21.61 -26.61
CA HIS A 53 -4.60 21.89 -27.19
C HIS A 53 -3.45 21.16 -26.46
N VAL A 54 -3.55 20.99 -25.13
CA VAL A 54 -2.55 20.29 -24.32
C VAL A 54 -2.64 18.78 -24.52
N LEU A 55 -3.85 18.26 -24.65
CA LEU A 55 -4.09 16.83 -24.93
C LEU A 55 -3.39 16.40 -26.23
N HIS A 56 -3.50 17.18 -27.30
CA HIS A 56 -2.84 16.90 -28.58
C HIS A 56 -1.31 17.06 -28.55
N ARG A 57 -0.78 17.94 -27.70
CA ARG A 57 0.67 18.13 -27.55
C ARG A 57 1.35 16.90 -26.96
N TRP A 58 0.76 16.30 -25.94
CA TRP A 58 1.44 15.31 -25.09
C TRP A 58 1.04 13.86 -25.32
N SER A 59 0.01 13.58 -26.11
CA SER A 59 -0.52 12.23 -26.31
C SER A 59 -0.51 11.76 -27.77
N GLY A 60 -0.42 10.44 -27.97
CA GLY A 60 -0.72 9.81 -29.25
C GLY A 60 0.33 9.94 -30.37
N TYR A 61 1.61 10.19 -30.04
CA TYR A 61 2.71 10.08 -31.02
C TYR A 61 3.45 8.74 -30.93
N SER A 62 4.11 8.34 -32.02
CA SER A 62 4.83 7.06 -32.10
C SER A 62 6.10 7.04 -31.24
N ALA A 63 6.58 5.83 -30.92
CA ALA A 63 7.85 5.66 -30.18
C ALA A 63 9.06 6.29 -30.90
N ALA A 64 9.02 6.39 -32.24
CA ALA A 64 10.07 7.04 -33.03
C ALA A 64 10.08 8.57 -32.79
N VAL A 65 8.90 9.18 -32.73
CA VAL A 65 8.73 10.61 -32.43
C VAL A 65 9.18 10.92 -31.01
N ASP A 66 8.84 10.06 -30.04
CA ASP A 66 9.29 10.19 -28.65
C ASP A 66 10.81 10.10 -28.53
N SER A 67 11.42 9.15 -29.23
CA SER A 67 12.88 8.95 -29.25
C SER A 67 13.61 10.16 -29.83
N VAL A 68 13.12 10.71 -30.95
CA VAL A 68 13.68 11.94 -31.56
C VAL A 68 13.53 13.13 -30.62
N ARG A 69 12.38 13.26 -29.96
CA ARG A 69 12.13 14.33 -28.98
C ARG A 69 13.12 14.25 -27.82
N ALA A 70 13.33 13.08 -27.24
CA ALA A 70 14.26 12.90 -26.14
C ALA A 70 15.72 13.15 -26.54
N ALA A 71 16.13 12.68 -27.73
CA ALA A 71 17.44 12.96 -28.28
C ALA A 71 17.65 14.47 -28.49
N LEU A 72 16.64 15.16 -29.01
CA LEU A 72 16.66 16.61 -29.20
C LEU A 72 16.82 17.34 -27.87
N LEU A 73 16.05 17.00 -26.84
CA LEU A 73 16.14 17.66 -25.52
C LEU A 73 17.50 17.44 -24.85
N ARG A 74 18.09 16.26 -24.97
CA ARG A 74 19.43 15.98 -24.44
C ARG A 74 20.51 16.76 -25.18
N LEU A 75 20.48 16.75 -26.51
CA LEU A 75 21.39 17.55 -27.31
C LEU A 75 21.24 19.04 -27.00
N TYR A 76 20.02 19.51 -26.76
CA TYR A 76 19.81 20.90 -26.35
C TYR A 76 20.42 21.19 -24.97
N ALA A 77 20.29 20.27 -24.01
CA ALA A 77 20.87 20.44 -22.67
C ALA A 77 22.40 20.42 -22.68
N ASP A 78 23.00 19.62 -23.58
CA ASP A 78 24.45 19.45 -23.69
C ASP A 78 25.13 20.53 -24.58
N ASN A 79 24.37 21.48 -25.14
CA ASN A 79 24.89 22.53 -26.03
C ASN A 79 24.28 23.90 -25.72
N ASP A 80 25.01 25.00 -25.99
CA ASP A 80 24.52 26.37 -25.74
C ASP A 80 23.33 26.79 -26.62
N LYS A 81 22.99 25.99 -27.65
CA LYS A 81 21.94 26.27 -28.63
C LYS A 81 21.37 24.98 -29.24
N ALA A 82 20.23 25.11 -29.91
CA ALA A 82 19.59 24.04 -30.65
C ALA A 82 20.56 23.26 -31.57
N PRO A 83 20.48 21.92 -31.60
CA PRO A 83 21.31 21.10 -32.48
C PRO A 83 20.93 21.29 -33.95
N SER A 84 21.89 21.03 -34.84
CA SER A 84 21.60 20.92 -36.27
C SER A 84 20.79 19.64 -36.57
N PHE A 85 20.09 19.62 -37.70
CA PHE A 85 19.41 18.41 -38.19
C PHE A 85 20.38 17.22 -38.32
N ALA A 86 21.60 17.46 -38.81
CA ALA A 86 22.66 16.45 -38.89
C ALA A 86 23.01 15.85 -37.52
N MET A 87 23.19 16.69 -36.50
CA MET A 87 23.50 16.22 -35.13
C MET A 87 22.35 15.41 -34.53
N LEU A 88 21.11 15.87 -34.71
CA LEU A 88 19.93 15.16 -34.23
C LEU A 88 19.74 13.82 -34.95
N ALA A 89 19.96 13.78 -36.27
CA ALA A 89 19.86 12.57 -37.07
C ALA A 89 20.90 11.53 -36.61
N ALA A 90 22.15 11.98 -36.41
CA ALA A 90 23.22 11.14 -35.88
C ALA A 90 22.88 10.57 -34.49
N GLN A 91 22.40 11.42 -33.56
CA GLN A 91 22.05 10.99 -32.20
C GLN A 91 20.84 10.04 -32.17
N ALA A 92 19.87 10.24 -33.08
CA ALA A 92 18.69 9.38 -33.19
C ALA A 92 18.94 8.09 -33.99
N GLY A 93 20.11 7.91 -34.60
CA GLY A 93 20.41 6.79 -35.49
C GLY A 93 19.58 6.81 -36.78
N LEU A 94 19.22 7.99 -37.27
CA LEU A 94 18.38 8.21 -38.45
C LEU A 94 19.16 8.95 -39.55
N THR A 95 18.67 8.86 -40.79
CA THR A 95 19.08 9.79 -41.86
C THR A 95 18.31 11.10 -41.72
N GLU A 96 18.86 12.22 -42.22
CA GLU A 96 18.14 13.50 -42.19
C GLU A 96 16.78 13.43 -42.90
N ALA A 97 16.67 12.65 -43.99
CA ALA A 97 15.42 12.42 -44.70
C ALA A 97 14.38 11.67 -43.84
N ALA A 98 14.80 10.69 -43.03
CA ALA A 98 13.92 9.97 -42.11
C ALA A 98 13.56 10.79 -40.86
N LEU A 99 14.42 11.73 -40.46
CA LEU A 99 14.21 12.64 -39.34
C LEU A 99 13.17 13.72 -39.66
N GLN A 100 13.17 14.23 -40.90
CA GLN A 100 12.32 15.35 -41.32
C GLN A 100 10.82 15.18 -41.01
N PRO A 101 10.14 14.07 -41.33
CA PRO A 101 8.73 13.90 -40.97
C PRO A 101 8.48 13.83 -39.46
N LEU A 102 9.43 13.29 -38.68
CA LEU A 102 9.31 13.20 -37.21
C LEU A 102 9.45 14.58 -36.54
N VAL A 103 10.38 15.40 -37.02
CA VAL A 103 10.54 16.79 -36.56
C VAL A 103 9.35 17.65 -36.97
N GLU A 104 8.78 17.41 -38.15
CA GLU A 104 7.57 18.09 -38.62
C GLU A 104 6.34 17.70 -37.77
N GLU A 105 6.21 16.44 -37.37
CA GLU A 105 5.18 16.02 -36.41
C GLU A 105 5.37 16.72 -35.06
N LEU A 106 6.61 16.78 -34.53
CA LEU A 106 6.91 17.51 -33.29
C LEU A 106 6.61 19.01 -33.42
N ARG A 107 6.80 19.60 -34.61
CA ARG A 107 6.43 20.99 -34.89
C ARG A 107 4.92 21.20 -34.90
N GLN A 108 4.16 20.28 -35.51
CA GLN A 108 2.68 20.33 -35.54
C GLN A 108 2.06 20.14 -34.15
N ARG A 109 2.70 19.32 -33.32
CA ARG A 109 2.40 19.15 -31.88
C ARG A 109 2.99 20.23 -31.01
N ASP A 110 3.71 21.18 -31.62
CA ASP A 110 4.15 22.39 -30.97
C ASP A 110 5.15 22.11 -29.81
N LEU A 111 6.01 21.13 -30.06
CA LEU A 111 7.15 20.75 -29.23
C LEU A 111 8.48 21.23 -29.82
N VAL A 112 8.51 21.64 -31.09
CA VAL A 112 9.70 22.12 -31.81
C VAL A 112 9.39 23.41 -32.57
N VAL A 113 10.34 24.36 -32.51
CA VAL A 113 10.29 25.63 -33.25
C VAL A 113 11.24 25.57 -34.42
N LEU A 114 10.74 25.79 -35.64
CA LEU A 114 11.56 25.92 -36.84
C LEU A 114 11.58 27.36 -37.35
N ARG A 115 12.76 27.87 -37.75
CA ARG A 115 12.91 29.13 -38.48
C ARG A 115 13.85 28.92 -39.66
N GLY A 116 13.36 29.16 -40.88
CA GLY A 116 14.15 28.93 -42.10
C GLY A 116 14.64 27.48 -42.24
N GLY A 117 13.86 26.51 -41.77
CA GLY A 117 14.22 25.08 -41.78
C GLY A 117 15.17 24.64 -40.67
N GLN A 118 15.64 25.55 -39.79
CA GLN A 118 16.50 25.22 -38.65
C GLN A 118 15.71 25.12 -37.36
N ILE A 119 16.11 24.20 -36.46
CA ILE A 119 15.57 24.12 -35.10
C ILE A 119 16.09 25.34 -34.32
N VAL A 120 15.17 26.13 -33.77
CA VAL A 120 15.49 27.29 -32.93
C VAL A 120 14.93 27.18 -31.52
N GLY A 121 14.20 26.10 -31.21
CA GLY A 121 13.74 25.76 -29.87
C GLY A 121 13.09 24.39 -29.83
N ALA A 122 13.10 23.77 -28.65
CA ALA A 122 12.51 22.47 -28.39
C ALA A 122 12.00 22.46 -26.96
N TYR A 123 10.69 22.49 -26.76
CA TYR A 123 10.06 22.73 -25.45
C TYR A 123 10.57 21.72 -24.40
N PRO A 124 11.19 22.17 -23.28
CA PRO A 124 11.17 23.53 -22.70
C PRO A 124 12.28 24.54 -23.11
N PHE A 125 13.22 24.19 -23.98
CA PHE A 125 14.37 25.03 -24.36
C PHE A 125 14.15 25.94 -25.58
N THR A 126 14.90 27.05 -25.67
CA THR A 126 14.86 27.98 -26.81
C THR A 126 16.19 28.70 -27.05
N ASN A 127 16.47 29.09 -28.30
CA ASN A 127 17.60 29.93 -28.67
C ASN A 127 17.31 31.40 -28.38
N ARG A 128 16.04 31.76 -28.15
CA ARG A 128 15.64 33.12 -27.82
C ARG A 128 16.02 33.41 -26.38
N ASN A 129 16.61 34.58 -26.14
CA ASN A 129 16.76 35.05 -24.78
C ASN A 129 15.39 35.49 -24.24
N THR A 130 14.80 34.65 -23.39
CA THR A 130 13.53 34.90 -22.68
C THR A 130 13.73 35.62 -21.35
N GLY A 131 14.99 35.81 -20.93
CA GLY A 131 15.32 36.22 -19.58
C GLY A 131 15.26 35.07 -18.56
N HIS A 132 15.05 33.81 -18.96
CA HIS A 132 15.13 32.63 -18.10
C HIS A 132 16.31 31.77 -18.53
N ARG A 133 17.47 32.00 -17.92
CA ARG A 133 18.72 31.31 -18.26
C ARG A 133 19.06 30.25 -17.23
N ILE A 134 19.46 29.07 -17.67
CA ILE A 134 19.81 27.93 -16.82
C ILE A 134 21.26 27.58 -17.10
N CYS A 135 22.06 27.51 -16.04
CA CYS A 135 23.41 26.99 -16.10
C CYS A 135 23.38 25.47 -15.88
N LEU A 136 23.84 24.72 -16.88
CA LEU A 136 24.00 23.26 -16.90
C LEU A 136 25.47 22.94 -17.16
N ASP A 137 26.16 22.34 -16.18
CA ASP A 137 27.55 21.85 -16.35
C ASP A 137 28.53 22.86 -17.00
N GLY A 138 28.37 24.15 -16.70
CA GLY A 138 29.20 25.24 -17.22
C GLY A 138 28.71 25.90 -18.52
N HIS A 139 27.59 25.46 -19.07
CA HIS A 139 26.94 26.00 -20.27
C HIS A 139 25.62 26.69 -19.93
N ASP A 140 25.26 27.72 -20.70
CA ASP A 140 24.03 28.50 -20.48
C ASP A 140 22.98 28.18 -21.57
N VAL A 141 21.81 27.70 -21.14
CA VAL A 141 20.65 27.49 -22.03
C VAL A 141 19.48 28.37 -21.62
N ASN A 142 18.58 28.71 -22.55
CA ASN A 142 17.37 29.48 -22.23
C ASN A 142 16.14 28.57 -22.16
N ALA A 143 15.31 28.77 -21.14
CA ALA A 143 13.99 28.16 -21.01
C ALA A 143 12.90 29.05 -21.64
N MET A 144 11.78 28.46 -22.05
CA MET A 144 10.68 29.24 -22.62
C MET A 144 9.91 30.07 -21.57
N CYS A 145 9.77 29.59 -20.32
CA CYS A 145 9.20 30.34 -19.19
C CYS A 145 9.81 30.03 -17.81
N ALA A 146 9.24 30.63 -16.77
CA ALA A 146 9.65 30.40 -15.38
C ALA A 146 9.43 28.96 -14.89
N VAL A 147 8.26 28.35 -15.15
CA VAL A 147 7.97 26.96 -14.73
C VAL A 147 8.80 25.97 -15.53
N ASP A 148 9.00 26.21 -16.83
CA ASP A 148 9.92 25.46 -17.67
C ASP A 148 11.33 25.47 -17.09
N ALA A 149 11.80 26.64 -16.66
CA ALA A 149 13.12 26.77 -16.08
C ALA A 149 13.29 25.94 -14.80
N LEU A 150 12.26 25.92 -13.95
CA LEU A 150 12.26 25.16 -12.71
C LEU A 150 12.16 23.64 -12.96
N GLY A 151 11.42 23.22 -14.00
CA GLY A 151 11.24 21.81 -14.32
C GLY A 151 12.42 21.12 -15.01
N ILE A 152 13.31 21.88 -15.69
CA ILE A 152 14.42 21.32 -16.47
C ILE A 152 15.39 20.49 -15.61
N GLY A 153 15.66 20.89 -14.37
CA GLY A 153 16.57 20.14 -13.49
C GLY A 153 16.06 18.72 -13.22
N ALA A 154 14.79 18.60 -12.84
CA ALA A 154 14.15 17.30 -12.62
C ALA A 154 14.01 16.47 -13.90
N MET A 155 13.77 17.11 -15.06
CA MET A 155 13.74 16.44 -16.36
C MET A 155 15.09 15.79 -16.71
N LEU A 156 16.19 16.47 -16.40
CA LEU A 156 17.55 16.01 -16.73
C LEU A 156 18.19 15.16 -15.62
N ASP A 157 17.55 15.04 -14.45
CA ASP A 157 18.11 14.48 -13.21
C ASP A 157 19.40 15.20 -12.79
N ARG A 158 19.40 16.54 -12.82
CA ARG A 158 20.55 17.41 -12.50
C ARG A 158 20.15 18.60 -11.63
N ASP A 159 21.08 19.02 -10.77
CA ASP A 159 20.98 20.30 -10.06
C ASP A 159 21.36 21.45 -10.99
N ILE A 160 20.61 22.54 -10.93
CA ILE A 160 20.69 23.64 -11.89
C ILE A 160 20.72 24.98 -11.17
N GLN A 161 21.28 25.99 -11.84
CA GLN A 161 21.17 27.38 -11.43
C GLN A 161 20.40 28.17 -12.47
N ILE A 162 19.29 28.77 -12.05
CA ILE A 162 18.45 29.63 -12.87
C ILE A 162 18.83 31.07 -12.56
N THR A 163 19.10 31.86 -13.60
CA THR A 163 19.21 33.31 -13.54
C THR A 163 18.09 33.93 -14.36
N SER A 164 17.26 34.73 -13.71
CA SER A 164 16.16 35.44 -14.32
C SER A 164 16.01 36.87 -13.81
N ARG A 165 14.92 37.53 -14.20
CA ARG A 165 14.59 38.90 -13.79
C ARG A 165 13.12 38.99 -13.42
N CYS A 166 12.83 39.82 -12.43
CA CYS A 166 11.46 40.19 -12.10
C CYS A 166 10.81 40.82 -13.32
N TRP A 167 9.67 40.29 -13.72
CA TRP A 167 8.96 40.75 -14.91
C TRP A 167 8.41 42.18 -14.79
N HIS A 168 8.18 42.64 -13.55
CA HIS A 168 7.69 44.00 -13.27
C HIS A 168 8.82 45.05 -13.25
N CYS A 169 9.86 44.84 -12.45
CA CYS A 169 10.89 45.87 -12.18
C CYS A 169 12.28 45.55 -12.80
N GLY A 170 12.47 44.36 -13.36
CA GLY A 170 13.75 43.93 -13.94
C GLY A 170 14.82 43.50 -12.93
N ALA A 171 14.55 43.53 -11.62
CA ALA A 171 15.47 43.10 -10.57
C ALA A 171 15.91 41.63 -10.78
N PRO A 172 17.18 41.27 -10.52
CA PRO A 172 17.67 39.91 -10.75
C PRO A 172 16.99 38.92 -9.80
N ILE A 173 16.69 37.73 -10.33
CA ILE A 173 16.17 36.58 -9.57
C ILE A 173 17.10 35.41 -9.83
N LYS A 174 17.54 34.71 -8.78
CA LYS A 174 18.36 33.51 -8.88
C LYS A 174 17.72 32.37 -8.11
N VAL A 175 17.68 31.19 -8.71
CA VAL A 175 17.22 29.96 -8.06
C VAL A 175 18.29 28.90 -8.25
N LYS A 176 18.65 28.21 -7.18
CA LYS A 176 19.54 27.05 -7.22
C LYS A 176 18.79 25.84 -6.68
N THR A 177 18.81 24.74 -7.41
CA THR A 177 18.18 23.48 -7.00
C THR A 177 19.17 22.51 -6.37
N ARG A 178 18.64 21.53 -5.64
CA ARG A 178 19.33 20.39 -5.05
C ARG A 178 18.54 19.10 -5.31
N ASP A 179 19.13 17.98 -4.92
CA ASP A 179 18.50 16.65 -5.04
C ASP A 179 18.13 16.30 -6.49
N ARG A 180 19.08 16.55 -7.40
CA ARG A 180 18.94 16.35 -8.84
C ARG A 180 17.75 17.13 -9.42
N GLY A 181 17.65 18.39 -8.99
CA GLY A 181 16.60 19.30 -9.42
C GLY A 181 15.24 19.09 -8.76
N ARG A 182 15.13 18.22 -7.74
CA ARG A 182 13.85 17.91 -7.08
C ARG A 182 13.52 18.83 -5.90
N GLY A 183 14.48 19.56 -5.36
CA GLY A 183 14.30 20.50 -4.26
C GLY A 183 15.01 21.83 -4.48
N LEU A 184 14.66 22.83 -3.67
CA LEU A 184 15.32 24.13 -3.66
C LEU A 184 16.51 24.14 -2.70
N GLU A 185 17.65 24.65 -3.16
CA GLU A 185 18.82 24.97 -2.33
C GLU A 185 18.79 26.44 -1.90
N ARG A 186 18.52 27.35 -2.85
CA ARG A 186 18.54 28.79 -2.62
C ARG A 186 17.64 29.53 -3.59
N VAL A 187 16.95 30.57 -3.09
CA VAL A 187 16.16 31.51 -3.89
C VAL A 187 16.56 32.93 -3.51
N GLU A 188 16.86 33.77 -4.50
CA GLU A 188 17.20 35.18 -4.29
C GLU A 188 16.38 36.07 -5.22
N PRO A 189 15.62 37.06 -4.71
CA PRO A 189 15.28 37.23 -3.30
C PRO A 189 14.35 36.12 -2.80
N GLU A 190 14.36 35.84 -1.50
CA GLU A 190 13.50 34.81 -0.88
C GLU A 190 11.99 35.09 -1.07
N THR A 191 11.63 36.35 -1.31
CA THR A 191 10.26 36.80 -1.60
C THR A 191 9.80 36.51 -3.03
N ALA A 192 10.64 35.90 -3.87
CA ALA A 192 10.27 35.66 -5.26
C ALA A 192 9.07 34.73 -5.40
N VAL A 193 8.25 34.97 -6.42
CA VAL A 193 7.04 34.19 -6.77
C VAL A 193 6.95 34.00 -8.28
N VAL A 194 6.10 33.09 -8.72
CA VAL A 194 5.81 32.83 -10.13
C VAL A 194 4.33 33.06 -10.40
N TRP A 195 4.04 33.72 -11.52
CA TRP A 195 2.71 33.67 -12.12
C TRP A 195 2.66 32.56 -13.16
N LEU A 196 1.72 31.63 -13.04
CA LEU A 196 1.45 30.59 -14.03
C LEU A 196 0.17 30.94 -14.77
N SER A 197 0.27 31.29 -16.05
CA SER A 197 -0.90 31.53 -16.90
C SER A 197 -1.48 30.21 -17.43
N VAL A 198 -2.82 30.16 -17.56
CA VAL A 198 -3.54 29.01 -18.13
C VAL A 198 -4.24 29.34 -19.46
N ARG A 199 -3.97 30.52 -20.04
CA ARG A 199 -4.55 30.94 -21.33
C ARG A 199 -3.68 30.48 -22.51
N TYR A 200 -4.33 29.82 -23.47
CA TYR A 200 -3.76 29.46 -24.78
C TYR A 200 -4.30 30.45 -25.82
N GLU A 201 -3.59 31.54 -26.12
CA GLU A 201 -3.92 32.33 -27.31
C GLU A 201 -3.55 31.49 -28.53
N GLY A 202 -4.49 31.29 -29.47
CA GLY A 202 -4.47 30.27 -30.53
C GLY A 202 -3.31 30.30 -31.54
N GLY A 203 -2.08 30.15 -31.05
CA GLY A 203 -0.84 29.96 -31.79
C GLY A 203 -0.03 28.78 -31.24
N CYS A 204 1.04 28.45 -31.95
CA CYS A 204 2.09 27.50 -31.55
C CYS A 204 2.64 27.91 -30.15
N ALA A 205 2.63 27.10 -29.08
CA ALA A 205 3.40 27.25 -27.82
C ALA A 205 4.81 27.74 -27.99
N ALA A 206 5.52 27.17 -28.96
CA ALA A 206 6.82 27.59 -29.41
C ALA A 206 6.90 29.12 -29.64
N ASN A 207 5.76 29.73 -29.95
CA ASN A 207 5.57 31.17 -30.16
C ASN A 207 4.60 31.85 -29.17
N SER A 208 3.76 31.15 -28.40
CA SER A 208 2.58 31.74 -27.75
C SER A 208 2.26 31.31 -26.32
N LEU A 209 2.91 30.30 -25.73
CA LEU A 209 2.46 29.77 -24.42
C LEU A 209 3.16 30.27 -23.18
N CYS A 210 4.05 31.24 -23.32
CA CYS A 210 4.90 31.61 -22.20
C CYS A 210 5.10 33.12 -22.09
N SER A 211 4.30 33.94 -22.78
CA SER A 211 4.48 35.40 -22.77
C SER A 211 4.23 36.02 -21.39
N VAL A 212 3.55 35.30 -20.48
CA VAL A 212 3.11 35.80 -19.18
C VAL A 212 3.44 34.88 -18.00
N THR A 213 3.99 33.68 -18.21
CA THR A 213 4.44 32.81 -17.12
C THR A 213 5.86 33.22 -16.68
N ALA A 214 5.96 34.01 -15.62
CA ALA A 214 7.19 34.73 -15.29
C ALA A 214 7.48 34.80 -13.79
N PHE A 215 8.73 35.09 -13.45
CA PHE A 215 9.16 35.36 -12.09
C PHE A 215 8.88 36.81 -11.68
N PHE A 216 8.50 37.00 -10.42
CA PHE A 216 8.38 38.30 -9.75
C PHE A 216 9.21 38.26 -8.47
N CYS A 217 9.88 39.35 -8.12
CA CYS A 217 10.71 39.36 -6.92
C CYS A 217 9.91 39.52 -5.62
N SER A 218 8.61 39.82 -5.70
CA SER A 218 7.68 39.88 -4.57
C SER A 218 6.23 39.74 -5.05
N ASP A 219 5.32 39.41 -4.13
CA ASP A 219 3.88 39.45 -4.37
C ASP A 219 3.39 40.85 -4.73
N ASP A 220 3.96 41.92 -4.15
CA ASP A 220 3.60 43.30 -4.48
C ASP A 220 3.86 43.62 -5.96
N HIS A 221 4.99 43.15 -6.49
CA HIS A 221 5.33 43.34 -7.89
C HIS A 221 4.46 42.50 -8.83
N LEU A 222 4.08 41.29 -8.40
CA LEU A 222 3.10 40.50 -9.11
C LEU A 222 1.74 41.22 -9.14
N ALA A 223 1.27 41.72 -8.00
CA ALA A 223 0.01 42.44 -7.88
C ALA A 223 -0.01 43.73 -8.73
N ALA A 224 1.06 44.53 -8.68
CA ALA A 224 1.21 45.75 -9.47
C ALA A 224 1.25 45.48 -10.99
N TRP A 225 1.84 44.35 -11.39
CA TRP A 225 1.82 43.91 -12.78
C TRP A 225 0.44 43.38 -13.20
N ARG A 226 -0.26 42.65 -12.32
CA ARG A 226 -1.62 42.15 -12.55
C ARG A 226 -2.65 43.26 -12.64
N SER A 227 -2.52 44.33 -11.87
CA SER A 227 -3.48 45.46 -11.88
C SER A 227 -3.47 46.24 -13.21
N GLN A 228 -2.44 46.07 -14.04
CA GLN A 228 -2.33 46.70 -15.36
C GLN A 228 -2.89 45.81 -16.48
N ARG A 229 -3.49 44.66 -16.14
CA ARG A 229 -4.00 43.66 -17.09
C ARG A 229 -5.49 43.41 -16.88
N PRO A 230 -6.19 42.89 -17.91
CA PRO A 230 -7.59 42.50 -17.78
C PRO A 230 -7.79 41.49 -16.64
N ALA A 231 -8.81 41.74 -15.80
CA ALA A 231 -9.10 40.91 -14.62
C ALA A 231 -9.50 39.46 -14.98
N ASP A 232 -9.93 39.23 -16.22
CA ASP A 232 -10.37 37.95 -16.77
C ASP A 232 -9.23 37.07 -17.31
N GLU A 233 -7.97 37.52 -17.27
CA GLU A 233 -6.83 36.67 -17.67
C GLU A 233 -6.57 35.62 -16.57
N PRO A 234 -6.87 34.33 -16.82
CA PRO A 234 -6.80 33.28 -15.80
C PRO A 234 -5.35 32.86 -15.53
N GLY A 235 -5.01 32.68 -14.27
CA GLY A 235 -3.69 32.22 -13.86
C GLY A 235 -3.57 32.09 -12.34
N PHE A 236 -2.47 31.50 -11.92
CA PHE A 236 -2.22 31.11 -10.54
C PHE A 236 -0.93 31.76 -10.03
N ARG A 237 -0.99 32.31 -8.82
CA ARG A 237 0.20 32.71 -8.07
C ARG A 237 0.77 31.47 -7.40
N LEU A 238 2.04 31.17 -7.68
CA LEU A 238 2.78 30.07 -7.06
C LEU A 238 3.99 30.63 -6.31
N SER A 239 4.30 30.05 -5.15
CA SER A 239 5.64 30.16 -4.56
C SER A 239 6.68 29.49 -5.47
N ILE A 240 7.98 29.74 -5.25
CA ILE A 240 9.03 29.06 -6.04
C ILE A 240 9.01 27.55 -5.81
N GLU A 241 8.69 27.09 -4.59
CA GLU A 241 8.57 25.68 -4.25
C GLU A 241 7.40 25.03 -5.01
N GLU A 242 6.25 25.69 -5.05
CA GLU A 242 5.06 25.23 -5.80
C GLU A 242 5.28 25.27 -7.31
N ALA A 243 5.98 26.29 -7.82
CA ALA A 243 6.34 26.37 -9.24
C ALA A 243 7.36 25.28 -9.62
N LEU A 244 8.27 24.92 -8.70
CA LEU A 244 9.15 23.77 -8.86
C LEU A 244 8.36 22.46 -8.85
N GLU A 245 7.40 22.30 -7.95
CA GLU A 245 6.49 21.14 -7.91
C GLU A 245 5.72 21.00 -9.23
N ALA A 246 5.12 22.09 -9.73
CA ALA A 246 4.45 22.13 -11.03
C ALA A 246 5.41 21.74 -12.17
N GLY A 247 6.62 22.31 -12.18
CA GLY A 247 7.64 21.98 -13.17
C GLY A 247 8.05 20.50 -13.11
N ARG A 248 8.19 19.91 -11.92
CA ARG A 248 8.49 18.48 -11.74
C ARG A 248 7.37 17.59 -12.27
N ALA A 249 6.12 17.93 -11.98
CA ALA A 249 4.96 17.19 -12.47
C ALA A 249 4.87 17.20 -14.00
N ILE A 250 5.20 18.34 -14.64
CA ILE A 250 5.16 18.51 -16.10
C ILE A 250 6.36 17.83 -16.78
N PHE A 251 7.58 18.07 -16.28
CA PHE A 251 8.81 17.76 -17.02
C PHE A 251 9.54 16.52 -16.52
N GLY A 252 9.37 16.15 -15.26
CA GLY A 252 10.02 14.97 -14.66
C GLY A 252 9.83 13.68 -15.47
N PRO A 253 8.62 13.36 -15.96
CA PRO A 253 8.38 12.14 -16.74
C PRO A 253 9.07 12.07 -18.11
N ILE A 254 9.43 13.22 -18.70
CA ILE A 254 9.72 13.33 -20.14
C ILE A 254 10.89 12.45 -20.58
N LEU A 255 11.94 12.31 -19.78
CA LEU A 255 13.14 11.53 -20.12
C LEU A 255 13.24 10.19 -19.35
N VAL A 256 12.29 9.86 -18.48
CA VAL A 256 12.28 8.62 -17.67
C VAL A 256 12.16 7.38 -18.53
N GLY A 257 13.05 6.39 -18.34
CA GLY A 257 13.00 5.11 -19.06
C GLY A 257 13.68 5.12 -20.45
N LEU A 258 14.36 6.21 -20.82
CA LEU A 258 15.15 6.29 -22.05
C LEU A 258 16.64 6.22 -21.71
N GLN A 259 17.39 5.24 -22.23
CA GLN A 259 18.82 5.08 -21.93
C GLN A 259 19.66 6.23 -22.52
N SER A 260 20.63 6.72 -21.76
CA SER A 260 21.60 7.77 -22.14
C SER A 260 22.70 7.19 -23.02
N GLY A 261 22.56 7.28 -24.35
CA GLY A 261 23.63 6.96 -25.28
C GLY A 261 24.58 8.14 -25.50
N VAL A 262 25.38 8.55 -24.50
CA VAL A 262 26.66 9.29 -24.67
C VAL A 262 27.52 9.09 -23.42
N THR A 263 28.70 8.50 -23.58
CA THR A 263 29.79 8.46 -22.61
C THR A 263 30.57 9.79 -22.65
N ARG A 264 30.61 10.53 -21.54
CA ARG A 264 31.58 11.61 -21.34
C ARG A 264 32.31 11.37 -20.02
N ALA A 265 33.62 11.20 -20.12
CA ALA A 265 34.52 10.84 -19.04
C ALA A 265 34.91 12.09 -18.22
N ASP A 266 34.89 11.96 -16.90
CA ASP A 266 35.60 12.85 -15.97
C ASP A 266 36.15 12.01 -14.78
N PRO A 267 37.18 12.52 -14.07
CA PRO A 267 38.29 11.71 -13.60
C PRO A 267 38.10 11.00 -12.24
N VAL A 268 38.95 9.99 -12.08
CA VAL A 268 39.00 8.93 -11.08
C VAL A 268 39.19 9.40 -9.63
N SER A 269 38.49 8.74 -8.70
CA SER A 269 38.98 8.40 -7.33
C SER A 269 38.27 7.13 -6.81
N PRO A 270 38.90 6.36 -5.91
CA PRO A 270 39.23 4.96 -6.19
C PRO A 270 38.16 3.92 -5.80
N ALA A 271 38.28 2.80 -6.50
CA ALA A 271 37.36 1.68 -6.57
C ALA A 271 37.20 0.87 -5.26
N VAL A 272 35.95 0.49 -4.98
CA VAL A 272 35.62 -0.83 -4.40
C VAL A 272 35.11 -1.68 -5.56
N SER A 273 35.81 -2.77 -5.84
CA SER A 273 35.61 -3.65 -6.99
C SER A 273 34.21 -4.27 -7.04
N ARG A 274 33.42 -3.94 -8.06
CA ARG A 274 32.32 -4.79 -8.54
C ARG A 274 32.74 -5.42 -9.86
N SER A 275 32.94 -6.72 -9.84
CA SER A 275 33.28 -7.54 -11.00
C SER A 275 32.11 -7.62 -11.98
N GLY A 276 32.33 -7.13 -13.20
CA GLY A 276 31.87 -7.71 -14.46
C GLY A 276 30.36 -7.83 -14.71
N VAL A 277 29.74 -6.76 -15.22
CA VAL A 277 28.51 -6.88 -16.01
C VAL A 277 28.89 -7.12 -17.46
N ARG A 278 28.63 -8.35 -17.95
CA ARG A 278 28.56 -8.64 -19.38
C ARG A 278 27.34 -7.94 -19.95
N ALA A 279 27.53 -7.09 -20.95
CA ALA A 279 26.47 -6.57 -21.79
C ALA A 279 25.87 -7.71 -22.64
N GLN A 280 24.58 -8.01 -22.47
CA GLN A 280 23.75 -8.66 -23.48
C GLN A 280 22.32 -8.10 -23.42
N ASN A 281 21.76 -7.85 -24.60
CA ASN A 281 20.45 -7.26 -24.88
C ASN A 281 19.28 -8.01 -24.21
N GLY A 282 18.42 -7.28 -23.49
CA GLY A 282 17.10 -7.73 -23.05
C GLY A 282 16.51 -6.81 -21.97
N ALA A 283 15.36 -6.19 -22.23
CA ALA A 283 14.63 -5.33 -21.29
C ALA A 283 14.10 -6.14 -20.09
N GLY A 284 14.92 -6.30 -19.05
CA GLY A 284 14.57 -7.02 -17.81
C GLY A 284 14.05 -6.09 -16.71
N TYR A 285 13.36 -6.68 -15.74
CA TYR A 285 12.93 -6.00 -14.52
C TYR A 285 14.01 -6.11 -13.43
N ASP A 286 14.10 -5.13 -12.54
CA ASP A 286 14.95 -5.25 -11.35
C ASP A 286 14.36 -6.28 -10.37
N LEU A 287 13.02 -6.36 -10.32
CA LEU A 287 12.29 -7.21 -9.38
C LEU A 287 11.02 -7.80 -10.01
N ALA A 288 10.87 -9.12 -9.94
CA ALA A 288 9.60 -9.79 -10.22
C ALA A 288 8.92 -10.21 -8.91
N ILE A 289 7.61 -10.01 -8.80
CA ILE A 289 6.83 -10.32 -7.62
C ILE A 289 5.67 -11.22 -8.02
N ILE A 290 5.60 -12.42 -7.44
CA ILE A 290 4.52 -13.38 -7.70
C ILE A 290 3.49 -13.29 -6.57
N GLY A 291 2.31 -12.75 -6.88
CA GLY A 291 1.18 -12.56 -5.98
C GLY A 291 0.82 -11.09 -5.84
N ALA A 292 -0.46 -10.75 -6.11
CA ALA A 292 -0.97 -9.38 -6.09
C ALA A 292 -1.89 -9.10 -4.87
N GLY A 293 -1.56 -9.69 -3.72
CA GLY A 293 -2.15 -9.37 -2.41
C GLY A 293 -1.38 -8.27 -1.69
N SER A 294 -1.67 -8.06 -0.40
CA SER A 294 -1.04 -6.98 0.39
C SER A 294 0.49 -7.09 0.48
N ALA A 295 1.05 -8.31 0.60
CA ALA A 295 2.51 -8.51 0.53
C ALA A 295 3.07 -8.10 -0.83
N GLY A 296 2.45 -8.53 -1.92
CA GLY A 296 2.89 -8.21 -3.27
C GLY A 296 2.88 -6.71 -3.56
N PHE A 297 1.77 -6.04 -3.25
CA PHE A 297 1.67 -4.59 -3.40
C PHE A 297 2.65 -3.84 -2.49
N SER A 298 2.82 -4.27 -1.24
CA SER A 298 3.79 -3.66 -0.34
C SER A 298 5.22 -3.77 -0.88
N ALA A 299 5.61 -4.92 -1.43
CA ALA A 299 6.92 -5.10 -2.06
C ALA A 299 7.04 -4.26 -3.34
N ALA A 300 6.01 -4.25 -4.19
CA ALA A 300 6.02 -3.55 -5.47
C ALA A 300 6.16 -2.03 -5.28
N ILE A 301 5.33 -1.45 -4.41
CA ILE A 301 5.38 -0.03 -4.07
C ILE A 301 6.72 0.32 -3.43
N THR A 302 7.18 -0.47 -2.46
CA THR A 302 8.48 -0.22 -1.80
C THR A 302 9.65 -0.24 -2.79
N ALA A 303 9.62 -1.14 -3.77
CA ALA A 303 10.65 -1.23 -4.80
C ALA A 303 10.55 -0.07 -5.81
N ALA A 304 9.35 0.26 -6.26
CA ALA A 304 9.11 1.38 -7.18
C ALA A 304 9.50 2.72 -6.56
N ASP A 305 9.24 2.94 -5.27
CA ASP A 305 9.68 4.12 -4.51
C ASP A 305 11.22 4.25 -4.45
N GLN A 306 11.95 3.14 -4.65
CA GLN A 306 13.42 3.11 -4.76
C GLN A 306 13.91 3.20 -6.21
N GLY A 307 13.01 3.45 -7.16
CA GLY A 307 13.31 3.59 -8.58
C GLY A 307 13.42 2.28 -9.36
N ALA A 308 13.10 1.14 -8.74
CA ALA A 308 13.19 -0.17 -9.39
C ALA A 308 12.06 -0.38 -10.40
N GLN A 309 12.36 -1.06 -11.50
CA GLN A 309 11.39 -1.58 -12.45
C GLN A 309 10.84 -2.92 -11.95
N VAL A 310 9.54 -2.97 -11.70
CA VAL A 310 8.87 -4.09 -11.04
C VAL A 310 7.88 -4.77 -11.98
N ALA A 311 7.97 -6.09 -12.10
CA ALA A 311 6.90 -6.91 -12.65
C ALA A 311 6.05 -7.47 -11.49
N LEU A 312 4.84 -6.93 -11.28
CA LEU A 312 3.89 -7.45 -10.31
C LEU A 312 2.94 -8.43 -11.00
N ILE A 313 2.96 -9.70 -10.59
CA ILE A 313 2.23 -10.76 -11.28
C ILE A 313 1.11 -11.27 -10.37
N GLY A 314 -0.13 -11.10 -10.81
CA GLY A 314 -1.33 -11.52 -10.08
C GLY A 314 -2.06 -12.67 -10.77
N SER A 315 -2.56 -13.62 -9.98
CA SER A 315 -3.50 -14.64 -10.45
C SER A 315 -4.78 -14.57 -9.62
N GLY A 316 -5.92 -14.55 -10.30
CA GLY A 316 -7.23 -14.35 -9.66
C GLY A 316 -7.51 -12.88 -9.33
N THR A 317 -8.43 -12.64 -8.39
CA THR A 317 -8.85 -11.28 -8.03
C THR A 317 -7.73 -10.49 -7.34
N ILE A 318 -7.36 -9.35 -7.93
CA ILE A 318 -6.38 -8.41 -7.38
C ILE A 318 -6.74 -7.97 -5.95
N GLY A 319 -5.74 -7.73 -5.12
CA GLY A 319 -5.88 -7.48 -3.69
C GLY A 319 -5.80 -8.73 -2.81
N GLY A 320 -5.86 -9.93 -3.41
CA GLY A 320 -5.63 -11.19 -2.72
C GLY A 320 -6.66 -11.47 -1.63
N THR A 321 -6.23 -12.14 -0.55
CA THR A 321 -7.14 -12.66 0.48
C THR A 321 -7.77 -11.57 1.35
N CYS A 322 -6.98 -10.67 1.93
CA CYS A 322 -7.47 -9.83 3.05
C CYS A 322 -8.60 -8.88 2.64
N THR A 323 -8.52 -8.27 1.45
CA THR A 323 -9.56 -7.39 0.93
C THR A 323 -10.78 -8.16 0.43
N ASN A 324 -10.57 -9.26 -0.31
CA ASN A 324 -11.66 -9.89 -1.06
C ASN A 324 -12.42 -10.96 -0.26
N ILE A 325 -11.72 -11.80 0.49
CA ILE A 325 -12.26 -13.05 1.06
C ILE A 325 -11.77 -13.33 2.49
N GLY A 326 -11.32 -12.29 3.19
CA GLY A 326 -10.65 -12.39 4.48
C GLY A 326 -11.05 -11.29 5.44
N CYS A 327 -10.11 -10.41 5.78
CA CYS A 327 -10.24 -9.42 6.85
C CYS A 327 -11.43 -8.47 6.62
N VAL A 328 -11.45 -7.74 5.49
CA VAL A 328 -12.49 -6.73 5.23
C VAL A 328 -13.89 -7.34 5.27
N PRO A 329 -14.21 -8.40 4.51
CA PRO A 329 -15.56 -8.96 4.52
C PRO A 329 -15.96 -9.53 5.87
N SER A 330 -15.09 -10.29 6.55
CA SER A 330 -15.42 -10.86 7.86
C SER A 330 -15.65 -9.78 8.91
N LYS A 331 -14.80 -8.75 8.99
CA LYS A 331 -14.91 -7.70 10.03
C LYS A 331 -16.13 -6.82 9.78
N THR A 332 -16.55 -6.67 8.52
CA THR A 332 -17.79 -5.98 8.15
C THR A 332 -19.01 -6.75 8.66
N LEU A 333 -19.09 -8.06 8.39
CA LEU A 333 -20.21 -8.88 8.83
C LEU A 333 -20.23 -9.11 10.35
N ILE A 334 -19.06 -9.23 10.99
CA ILE A 334 -18.96 -9.30 12.46
C ILE A 334 -19.56 -8.03 13.09
N ARG A 335 -19.21 -6.85 12.59
CA ARG A 335 -19.79 -5.58 13.07
C ARG A 335 -21.29 -5.49 12.82
N ALA A 336 -21.79 -5.99 11.69
CA ALA A 336 -23.23 -6.08 11.45
C ALA A 336 -23.91 -7.00 12.48
N ALA A 337 -23.40 -8.22 12.67
CA ALA A 337 -23.95 -9.19 13.62
C ALA A 337 -23.84 -8.73 15.10
N GLU A 338 -22.84 -7.91 15.44
CA GLU A 338 -22.68 -7.31 16.76
C GLU A 338 -23.88 -6.42 17.13
N THR A 339 -24.51 -5.74 16.18
CA THR A 339 -25.70 -4.92 16.45
C THR A 339 -26.86 -5.73 17.03
N LEU A 340 -27.03 -6.98 16.58
CA LEU A 340 -28.04 -7.92 17.08
C LEU A 340 -27.77 -8.32 18.53
N HIS A 341 -26.51 -8.55 18.87
CA HIS A 341 -26.09 -8.80 20.24
C HIS A 341 -26.30 -7.58 21.13
N ASN A 342 -25.93 -6.39 20.65
CA ASN A 342 -26.04 -5.14 21.42
C ASN A 342 -27.49 -4.82 21.81
N ALA A 343 -28.48 -5.13 20.97
CA ALA A 343 -29.88 -5.00 21.33
C ALA A 343 -30.25 -5.89 22.53
N ARG A 344 -29.85 -7.16 22.51
CA ARG A 344 -30.07 -8.10 23.62
C ARG A 344 -29.30 -7.68 24.88
N ALA A 345 -28.05 -7.23 24.71
CA ALA A 345 -27.20 -6.79 25.79
C ALA A 345 -27.68 -5.50 26.47
N ALA A 346 -28.53 -4.70 25.80
CA ALA A 346 -29.10 -3.47 26.38
C ALA A 346 -29.85 -3.72 27.70
N ALA A 347 -30.41 -4.91 27.88
CA ALA A 347 -31.10 -5.34 29.10
C ALA A 347 -30.22 -5.32 30.37
N ARG A 348 -28.89 -5.19 30.22
CA ARG A 348 -27.97 -4.98 31.36
C ARG A 348 -28.20 -3.65 32.07
N PHE A 349 -28.84 -2.68 31.44
CA PHE A 349 -29.18 -1.39 32.02
C PHE A 349 -30.67 -1.33 32.39
N ALA A 350 -30.95 -1.07 33.66
CA ALA A 350 -32.32 -0.89 34.12
C ALA A 350 -32.99 0.29 33.38
N GLY A 351 -34.19 0.05 32.85
CA GLY A 351 -34.98 1.05 32.13
C GLY A 351 -34.65 1.20 30.64
N ILE A 352 -33.79 0.35 30.08
CA ILE A 352 -33.49 0.33 28.64
C ILE A 352 -33.96 -1.00 28.05
N THR A 353 -34.75 -0.91 26.98
CA THR A 353 -35.15 -2.05 26.14
C THR A 353 -34.73 -1.76 24.71
N ALA A 354 -34.20 -2.75 24.01
CA ALA A 354 -33.89 -2.69 22.60
C ALA A 354 -34.14 -4.06 21.96
N ASP A 355 -34.63 -4.06 20.72
CA ASP A 355 -34.87 -5.26 19.93
C ASP A 355 -34.19 -5.09 18.57
N ALA A 356 -33.66 -6.18 18.02
CA ALA A 356 -33.08 -6.22 16.70
C ALA A 356 -33.24 -7.60 16.08
N GLU A 357 -33.48 -7.64 14.77
CA GLU A 357 -33.67 -8.86 13.99
C GLU A 357 -32.98 -8.75 12.63
N VAL A 358 -32.65 -9.89 12.03
CA VAL A 358 -32.18 -9.95 10.64
C VAL A 358 -33.38 -9.93 9.71
N THR A 359 -33.60 -8.81 9.03
CA THR A 359 -34.70 -8.67 8.05
C THR A 359 -34.30 -9.08 6.64
N ASP A 360 -33.05 -8.80 6.25
CA ASP A 360 -32.49 -9.16 4.94
C ASP A 360 -30.97 -9.43 5.07
N TRP A 361 -30.60 -10.71 5.17
CA TRP A 361 -29.20 -11.12 5.21
C TRP A 361 -28.47 -10.82 3.89
N LEU A 362 -29.14 -11.00 2.76
CA LEU A 362 -28.56 -10.76 1.43
C LEU A 362 -28.21 -9.29 1.24
N ALA A 363 -29.02 -8.35 1.74
CA ALA A 363 -28.69 -6.93 1.75
C ALA A 363 -27.39 -6.64 2.53
N THR A 364 -27.19 -7.31 3.67
CA THR A 364 -25.97 -7.19 4.48
C THR A 364 -24.74 -7.71 3.71
N VAL A 365 -24.88 -8.85 3.02
CA VAL A 365 -23.83 -9.40 2.14
C VAL A 365 -23.52 -8.47 0.97
N ARG A 366 -24.53 -7.88 0.33
CA ARG A 366 -24.35 -6.90 -0.75
C ARG A 366 -23.63 -5.63 -0.27
N GLN A 367 -23.92 -5.16 0.94
CA GLN A 367 -23.23 -4.02 1.53
C GLN A 367 -21.74 -4.32 1.78
N LYS A 368 -21.45 -5.52 2.31
CA LYS A 368 -20.08 -6.04 2.41
C LYS A 368 -19.38 -6.05 1.05
N ASP A 369 -20.03 -6.59 0.01
CA ASP A 369 -19.44 -6.70 -1.33
C ASP A 369 -19.14 -5.34 -1.96
N ALA A 370 -20.02 -4.35 -1.75
CA ALA A 370 -19.80 -2.99 -2.19
C ALA A 370 -18.54 -2.37 -1.54
N LEU A 371 -18.37 -2.55 -0.22
CA LEU A 371 -17.18 -2.09 0.50
C LEU A 371 -15.92 -2.80 0.00
N VAL A 372 -15.98 -4.13 -0.17
CA VAL A 372 -14.87 -4.93 -0.71
C VAL A 372 -14.47 -4.45 -2.11
N ALA A 373 -15.44 -4.23 -3.00
CA ALA A 373 -15.19 -3.74 -4.35
C ALA A 373 -14.55 -2.35 -4.33
N HIS A 374 -15.07 -1.43 -3.52
CA HIS A 374 -14.54 -0.09 -3.36
C HIS A 374 -13.09 -0.10 -2.82
N MET A 375 -12.82 -0.88 -1.77
CA MET A 375 -11.47 -0.99 -1.21
C MET A 375 -10.50 -1.68 -2.16
N ARG A 376 -10.93 -2.69 -2.92
CA ARG A 376 -10.10 -3.30 -3.97
C ARG A 376 -9.74 -2.29 -5.05
N GLN A 377 -10.70 -1.50 -5.49
CA GLN A 377 -10.47 -0.48 -6.51
C GLN A 377 -9.46 0.55 -6.00
N THR A 378 -9.77 1.21 -4.89
CA THR A 378 -9.00 2.36 -4.37
C THR A 378 -7.66 2.00 -3.76
N LYS A 379 -7.50 0.81 -3.18
CA LYS A 379 -6.27 0.39 -2.46
C LYS A 379 -5.38 -0.56 -3.25
N TYR A 380 -5.78 -0.95 -4.46
CA TYR A 380 -4.99 -1.86 -5.30
C TYR A 380 -5.04 -1.47 -6.77
N VAL A 381 -6.22 -1.45 -7.40
CA VAL A 381 -6.32 -1.21 -8.85
C VAL A 381 -5.88 0.20 -9.22
N ASP A 382 -6.42 1.21 -8.55
CA ASP A 382 -6.13 2.63 -8.81
C ASP A 382 -4.69 3.02 -8.43
N LEU A 383 -4.00 2.18 -7.64
CA LEU A 383 -2.60 2.39 -7.35
C LEU A 383 -1.70 2.05 -8.54
N LEU A 384 -2.05 1.06 -9.37
CA LEU A 384 -1.16 0.63 -10.45
C LEU A 384 -0.78 1.76 -11.42
N PRO A 385 -1.73 2.60 -11.91
CA PRO A 385 -1.38 3.73 -12.76
C PRO A 385 -0.63 4.85 -12.04
N ALA A 386 -0.66 4.90 -10.70
CA ALA A 386 0.03 5.90 -9.91
C ALA A 386 1.54 5.60 -9.72
N TYR A 387 2.01 4.40 -10.10
CA TYR A 387 3.41 3.99 -10.00
C TYR A 387 3.98 3.60 -11.36
N ASN A 388 4.71 4.52 -11.98
CA ASN A 388 5.39 4.32 -13.28
C ASN A 388 6.37 3.13 -13.29
N GLY A 389 6.93 2.76 -12.13
CA GLY A 389 7.85 1.64 -11.97
C GLY A 389 7.19 0.26 -11.87
N ILE A 390 5.85 0.15 -11.90
CA ILE A 390 5.15 -1.13 -11.70
C ILE A 390 4.40 -1.54 -12.97
N ALA A 391 4.81 -2.65 -13.56
CA ALA A 391 4.08 -3.32 -14.63
C ALA A 391 3.28 -4.51 -14.05
N TYR A 392 1.95 -4.40 -14.04
CA TYR A 392 1.08 -5.51 -13.65
C TYR A 392 0.92 -6.52 -14.79
N GLN A 393 1.01 -7.81 -14.46
CA GLN A 393 0.76 -8.91 -15.39
C GLN A 393 -0.21 -9.90 -14.75
N GLU A 394 -1.26 -10.23 -15.48
CA GLU A 394 -2.25 -11.21 -15.05
C GLU A 394 -1.87 -12.61 -15.54
N GLY A 395 -1.88 -13.56 -14.62
CA GLY A 395 -1.68 -14.97 -14.92
C GLY A 395 -1.00 -15.75 -13.78
N PRO A 396 -1.11 -17.09 -13.79
CA PRO A 396 -0.28 -17.93 -12.95
C PRO A 396 1.19 -17.79 -13.39
N ALA A 397 2.08 -17.66 -12.41
CA ALA A 397 3.51 -17.56 -12.64
C ALA A 397 4.23 -18.80 -12.10
N ARG A 398 5.32 -19.18 -12.73
CA ARG A 398 6.27 -20.17 -12.19
C ARG A 398 7.70 -19.66 -12.32
N LEU A 399 8.57 -20.16 -11.45
CA LEU A 399 9.98 -19.83 -11.52
C LEU A 399 10.64 -20.52 -12.72
N VAL A 400 11.46 -19.76 -13.44
CA VAL A 400 12.37 -20.28 -14.46
C VAL A 400 13.77 -19.75 -14.22
N GLU A 401 14.74 -20.17 -15.03
CA GLU A 401 16.07 -19.59 -14.97
C GLU A 401 16.00 -18.08 -15.27
N GLY A 402 16.72 -17.25 -14.51
CA GLY A 402 16.80 -15.80 -14.74
C GLY A 402 15.48 -15.01 -14.70
N GLY A 403 14.40 -15.56 -14.12
CA GLY A 403 13.13 -14.86 -14.02
C GLY A 403 11.93 -15.76 -13.77
N VAL A 404 10.79 -15.37 -14.34
CA VAL A 404 9.50 -16.04 -14.16
C VAL A 404 8.80 -16.24 -15.50
N ASP A 405 8.01 -17.29 -15.63
CA ASP A 405 7.17 -17.56 -16.79
C ASP A 405 5.72 -17.30 -16.44
N VAL A 406 5.03 -16.49 -17.25
CA VAL A 406 3.61 -16.17 -17.12
C VAL A 406 2.94 -16.50 -18.45
N HIS A 407 2.10 -17.52 -18.46
CA HIS A 407 1.44 -18.01 -19.69
C HIS A 407 2.41 -18.31 -20.85
N GLY A 408 3.59 -18.87 -20.57
CA GLY A 408 4.60 -19.17 -21.61
C GLY A 408 5.42 -17.96 -22.07
N LYS A 409 5.14 -16.76 -21.53
CA LYS A 409 5.97 -15.57 -21.72
C LYS A 409 6.99 -15.48 -20.57
N ARG A 410 8.26 -15.57 -20.92
CA ARG A 410 9.36 -15.35 -19.99
C ARG A 410 9.52 -13.87 -19.67
N ILE A 411 9.55 -13.55 -18.39
CA ILE A 411 9.84 -12.24 -17.81
C ILE A 411 11.18 -12.37 -17.08
N THR A 412 12.19 -11.67 -17.56
CA THR A 412 13.51 -11.64 -16.92
C THR A 412 13.52 -10.68 -15.75
N ALA A 413 14.11 -11.11 -14.63
CA ALA A 413 14.27 -10.25 -13.47
C ALA A 413 15.53 -10.58 -12.65
N ASP A 414 16.18 -9.56 -12.09
CA ASP A 414 17.39 -9.73 -11.28
C ASP A 414 17.09 -10.37 -9.92
N ARG A 415 15.92 -10.05 -9.35
CA ARG A 415 15.45 -10.55 -8.06
C ARG A 415 13.99 -10.99 -8.15
N ILE A 416 13.60 -11.90 -7.25
CA ILE A 416 12.23 -12.43 -7.20
C ILE A 416 11.70 -12.41 -5.77
N ILE A 417 10.46 -11.96 -5.57
CA ILE A 417 9.70 -12.13 -4.32
C ILE A 417 8.48 -13.01 -4.58
N ILE A 418 8.33 -14.06 -3.78
CA ILE A 418 7.15 -14.94 -3.80
C ILE A 418 6.21 -14.53 -2.67
N ALA A 419 4.99 -14.13 -3.03
CA ALA A 419 3.97 -13.58 -2.15
C ALA A 419 2.57 -14.15 -2.48
N THR A 420 2.51 -15.44 -2.81
CA THR A 420 1.30 -16.15 -3.31
C THR A 420 0.25 -16.45 -2.25
N GLY A 421 0.50 -16.10 -0.99
CA GLY A 421 -0.45 -16.24 0.10
C GLY A 421 -0.75 -17.70 0.47
N ALA A 422 -1.96 -17.94 0.96
CA ALA A 422 -2.44 -19.26 1.38
C ALA A 422 -3.94 -19.42 1.07
N ARG A 423 -4.41 -20.66 1.14
CA ARG A 423 -5.82 -21.06 0.93
C ARG A 423 -6.37 -21.82 2.15
N PRO A 424 -7.70 -21.92 2.33
CA PRO A 424 -8.28 -22.73 3.41
C PRO A 424 -7.77 -24.18 3.39
N MET A 425 -7.43 -24.71 4.56
CA MET A 425 -7.02 -26.11 4.71
C MET A 425 -8.26 -27.01 4.79
N ILE A 426 -8.26 -28.09 4.00
CA ILE A 426 -9.24 -29.18 4.10
C ILE A 426 -8.63 -30.25 5.00
N PRO A 427 -9.25 -30.58 6.15
CA PRO A 427 -8.73 -31.58 7.07
C PRO A 427 -8.93 -32.99 6.50
N SER A 428 -7.99 -33.90 6.78
CA SER A 428 -8.13 -35.32 6.45
C SER A 428 -9.14 -36.00 7.38
N ILE A 429 -10.43 -35.87 7.08
CA ILE A 429 -11.53 -36.56 7.77
C ILE A 429 -12.16 -37.52 6.75
N PRO A 430 -12.24 -38.84 7.03
CA PRO A 430 -12.85 -39.79 6.10
C PRO A 430 -14.26 -39.35 5.67
N GLY A 431 -14.47 -39.26 4.35
CA GLY A 431 -15.75 -38.87 3.73
C GLY A 431 -15.91 -37.37 3.47
N ILE A 432 -14.92 -36.54 3.81
CA ILE A 432 -15.00 -35.07 3.62
C ILE A 432 -15.16 -34.67 2.15
N GLU A 433 -14.60 -35.44 1.22
CA GLU A 433 -14.65 -35.20 -0.22
C GLU A 433 -16.07 -35.35 -0.80
N ALA A 434 -16.94 -36.10 -0.11
CA ALA A 434 -18.32 -36.34 -0.52
C ALA A 434 -19.34 -35.38 0.14
N VAL A 435 -18.86 -34.40 0.93
CA VAL A 435 -19.70 -33.49 1.70
C VAL A 435 -19.66 -32.08 1.12
N PRO A 436 -20.81 -31.40 0.89
CA PRO A 436 -20.83 -30.00 0.51
C PRO A 436 -20.45 -29.11 1.70
N TYR A 437 -19.15 -28.86 1.86
CA TYR A 437 -18.63 -27.98 2.92
C TYR A 437 -18.50 -26.53 2.47
N LEU A 438 -18.49 -25.64 3.46
CA LEU A 438 -18.11 -24.24 3.33
C LEU A 438 -16.66 -24.07 3.76
N THR A 439 -15.94 -23.20 3.05
CA THR A 439 -14.72 -22.57 3.56
C THR A 439 -15.07 -21.18 4.10
N SER A 440 -14.12 -20.47 4.71
CA SER A 440 -14.33 -19.07 5.12
C SER A 440 -14.79 -18.18 3.95
N THR A 441 -14.22 -18.38 2.76
CA THR A 441 -14.64 -17.65 1.54
C THR A 441 -16.11 -17.88 1.24
N MET A 442 -16.53 -19.14 1.16
CA MET A 442 -17.91 -19.49 0.82
C MET A 442 -18.91 -19.06 1.90
N ALA A 443 -18.51 -19.12 3.18
CA ALA A 443 -19.35 -18.71 4.29
C ALA A 443 -19.64 -17.21 4.27
N LEU A 444 -18.66 -16.37 3.91
CA LEU A 444 -18.82 -14.92 3.82
C LEU A 444 -19.69 -14.46 2.63
N ASP A 445 -19.98 -15.37 1.68
CA ASP A 445 -20.79 -15.11 0.49
C ASP A 445 -22.15 -15.85 0.52
N LEU A 446 -22.51 -16.47 1.66
CA LEU A 446 -23.82 -17.09 1.83
C LEU A 446 -24.93 -16.06 1.66
N GLN A 447 -25.82 -16.28 0.71
CA GLN A 447 -26.96 -15.39 0.44
C GLN A 447 -28.12 -15.64 1.41
N GLU A 448 -28.20 -16.83 1.97
CA GLU A 448 -29.21 -17.26 2.94
C GLU A 448 -28.54 -17.88 4.16
N LEU A 449 -29.11 -17.63 5.34
CA LEU A 449 -28.62 -18.20 6.59
C LEU A 449 -29.14 -19.64 6.74
N PRO A 450 -28.27 -20.64 6.98
CA PRO A 450 -28.72 -21.99 7.26
C PRO A 450 -29.39 -22.05 8.63
N ALA A 451 -30.30 -23.00 8.84
CA ALA A 451 -30.92 -23.24 10.15
C ALA A 451 -29.89 -23.70 11.19
N SER A 452 -28.85 -24.42 10.77
CA SER A 452 -27.75 -24.83 11.65
C SER A 452 -26.41 -24.95 10.92
N LEU A 453 -25.33 -24.64 11.64
CA LEU A 453 -23.95 -24.64 11.12
C LEU A 453 -23.01 -25.40 12.07
N LEU A 454 -22.37 -26.44 11.56
CA LEU A 454 -21.28 -27.13 12.23
C LEU A 454 -19.94 -26.49 11.83
N VAL A 455 -19.23 -25.87 12.75
CA VAL A 455 -17.91 -25.24 12.51
C VAL A 455 -16.81 -26.17 13.00
N ILE A 456 -15.96 -26.65 12.11
CA ILE A 456 -14.83 -27.54 12.42
C ILE A 456 -13.55 -26.70 12.49
N GLY A 457 -13.01 -26.53 13.71
CA GLY A 457 -11.77 -25.80 13.99
C GLY A 457 -11.96 -24.66 14.99
N GLY A 458 -11.21 -24.71 16.10
CA GLY A 458 -11.28 -23.73 17.20
C GLY A 458 -10.22 -22.63 17.12
N GLY A 459 -9.67 -22.37 15.92
CA GLY A 459 -8.78 -21.23 15.69
C GLY A 459 -9.54 -19.93 15.52
N TYR A 460 -8.83 -18.82 15.26
CA TYR A 460 -9.42 -17.48 15.16
C TYR A 460 -10.55 -17.38 14.11
N ILE A 461 -10.39 -17.99 12.92
CA ILE A 461 -11.43 -18.01 11.88
C ILE A 461 -12.70 -18.70 12.39
N GLY A 462 -12.53 -19.85 13.04
CA GLY A 462 -13.65 -20.62 13.56
C GLY A 462 -14.39 -19.89 14.68
N ALA A 463 -13.65 -19.24 15.59
CA ALA A 463 -14.22 -18.47 16.69
C ALA A 463 -15.01 -17.25 16.18
N GLU A 464 -14.41 -16.44 15.29
CA GLU A 464 -15.04 -15.26 14.72
C GLU A 464 -16.32 -15.60 13.94
N LEU A 465 -16.26 -16.59 13.04
CA LEU A 465 -17.40 -16.94 12.20
C LEU A 465 -18.49 -17.68 12.99
N ALA A 466 -18.14 -18.50 13.99
CA ALA A 466 -19.12 -19.15 14.85
C ALA A 466 -19.97 -18.11 15.60
N GLN A 467 -19.35 -17.10 16.21
CA GLN A 467 -20.08 -16.07 16.95
C GLN A 467 -20.89 -15.17 16.02
N MET A 468 -20.35 -14.80 14.86
CA MET A 468 -21.06 -14.01 13.85
C MET A 468 -22.36 -14.70 13.40
N PHE A 469 -22.28 -15.98 13.01
CA PHE A 469 -23.46 -16.73 12.56
C PHE A 469 -24.46 -16.99 13.70
N ALA A 470 -23.98 -17.27 14.91
CA ALA A 470 -24.86 -17.43 16.08
C ALA A 470 -25.65 -16.16 16.39
N ARG A 471 -24.98 -14.99 16.34
CA ARG A 471 -25.64 -13.68 16.52
C ARG A 471 -26.63 -13.36 15.40
N ALA A 472 -26.35 -13.80 14.17
CA ALA A 472 -27.28 -13.72 13.04
C ALA A 472 -28.47 -14.69 13.14
N GLY A 473 -28.55 -15.53 14.17
CA GLY A 473 -29.68 -16.42 14.43
C GLY A 473 -29.49 -17.88 14.00
N VAL A 474 -28.30 -18.26 13.51
CA VAL A 474 -27.99 -19.64 13.13
C VAL A 474 -27.70 -20.47 14.38
N LYS A 475 -28.23 -21.71 14.46
CA LYS A 475 -27.80 -22.66 15.51
C LYS A 475 -26.38 -23.16 15.21
N VAL A 476 -25.40 -22.75 16.00
CA VAL A 476 -23.99 -23.08 15.75
C VAL A 476 -23.47 -24.15 16.72
N THR A 477 -22.81 -25.17 16.17
CA THR A 477 -21.97 -26.10 16.94
C THR A 477 -20.51 -25.92 16.53
N LEU A 478 -19.65 -25.51 17.45
CA LEU A 478 -18.22 -25.31 17.22
C LEU A 478 -17.44 -26.50 17.78
N VAL A 479 -16.77 -27.25 16.90
CA VAL A 479 -16.08 -28.51 17.26
C VAL A 479 -14.58 -28.44 16.98
N PHE A 480 -13.76 -28.89 17.94
CA PHE A 480 -12.30 -28.88 17.81
C PHE A 480 -11.59 -29.88 18.73
N ARG A 481 -10.33 -30.22 18.38
CA ARG A 481 -9.55 -31.27 19.03
C ARG A 481 -9.04 -30.92 20.42
N SER A 482 -8.64 -29.67 20.65
CA SER A 482 -8.01 -29.23 21.92
C SER A 482 -8.86 -28.17 22.62
N ARG A 483 -8.37 -26.94 22.78
CA ARG A 483 -9.07 -25.80 23.37
C ARG A 483 -9.37 -24.73 22.32
N LEU A 484 -10.34 -23.87 22.60
CA LEU A 484 -10.63 -22.69 21.78
C LEU A 484 -9.43 -21.75 21.82
N LEU A 485 -9.01 -21.22 20.67
CA LEU A 485 -7.81 -20.38 20.53
C LEU A 485 -6.59 -20.98 21.24
N PRO A 486 -6.05 -22.12 20.75
CA PRO A 486 -5.02 -22.87 21.46
C PRO A 486 -3.72 -22.11 21.70
N GLU A 487 -3.45 -21.08 20.89
CA GLU A 487 -2.28 -20.20 21.00
C GLU A 487 -2.45 -19.09 22.06
N ALA A 488 -3.67 -18.81 22.52
CA ALA A 488 -3.92 -17.84 23.58
C ALA A 488 -3.59 -18.39 24.97
N GLU A 489 -3.59 -17.50 25.97
CA GLU A 489 -3.51 -17.89 27.39
C GLU A 489 -4.67 -18.84 27.77
N PRO A 490 -4.43 -19.90 28.56
CA PRO A 490 -5.46 -20.88 28.91
C PRO A 490 -6.71 -20.26 29.56
N GLU A 491 -6.53 -19.27 30.43
CA GLU A 491 -7.64 -18.55 31.08
C GLU A 491 -8.52 -17.80 30.06
N ILE A 492 -7.95 -17.29 28.97
CA ILE A 492 -8.70 -16.65 27.88
C ILE A 492 -9.51 -17.71 27.14
N SER A 493 -8.91 -18.85 26.80
CA SER A 493 -9.61 -19.96 26.14
C SER A 493 -10.81 -20.46 26.96
N VAL A 494 -10.65 -20.58 28.27
CA VAL A 494 -11.71 -21.02 29.18
C VAL A 494 -12.82 -19.98 29.26
N ALA A 495 -12.48 -18.72 29.54
CA ALA A 495 -13.47 -17.65 29.68
C ALA A 495 -14.28 -17.46 28.38
N LEU A 496 -13.62 -17.42 27.23
CA LEU A 496 -14.31 -17.27 25.94
C LEU A 496 -15.21 -18.46 25.61
N THR A 497 -14.81 -19.67 25.99
CA THR A 497 -15.67 -20.87 25.83
C THR A 497 -16.96 -20.74 26.64
N THR A 498 -16.88 -20.22 27.87
CA THR A 498 -18.07 -19.93 28.69
C THR A 498 -18.96 -18.89 28.03
N TYR A 499 -18.39 -17.75 27.58
CA TYR A 499 -19.17 -16.68 26.96
C TYR A 499 -19.85 -17.12 25.65
N PHE A 500 -19.20 -17.99 24.87
CA PHE A 500 -19.83 -18.61 23.70
C PHE A 500 -21.02 -19.48 24.08
N GLY A 501 -20.92 -20.26 25.16
CA GLY A 501 -22.03 -21.05 25.68
C GLY A 501 -23.20 -20.18 26.17
N ASP A 502 -22.90 -19.07 26.84
CA ASP A 502 -23.90 -18.09 27.31
C ASP A 502 -24.65 -17.43 26.13
N GLU A 503 -24.02 -17.32 24.96
CA GLU A 503 -24.63 -16.85 23.71
C GLU A 503 -25.30 -17.97 22.89
N GLY A 504 -25.38 -19.20 23.42
CA GLY A 504 -26.09 -20.32 22.79
C GLY A 504 -25.30 -21.07 21.71
N ILE A 505 -23.97 -20.94 21.69
CA ILE A 505 -23.09 -21.72 20.82
C ILE A 505 -22.75 -23.05 21.49
N ASP A 506 -23.03 -24.17 20.82
CA ASP A 506 -22.67 -25.50 21.30
C ASP A 506 -21.15 -25.73 21.10
N VAL A 507 -20.34 -25.55 22.15
CA VAL A 507 -18.88 -25.73 22.07
C VAL A 507 -18.47 -27.17 22.43
N VAL A 508 -17.93 -27.91 21.46
CA VAL A 508 -17.51 -29.31 21.58
C VAL A 508 -15.99 -29.43 21.42
N SER A 509 -15.28 -29.42 22.54
CA SER A 509 -13.83 -29.54 22.62
C SER A 509 -13.36 -30.97 22.92
N GLY A 510 -12.06 -31.24 22.74
CA GLY A 510 -11.43 -32.49 23.15
C GLY A 510 -11.82 -33.71 22.31
N VAL A 511 -12.12 -33.51 21.01
CA VAL A 511 -12.63 -34.59 20.15
C VAL A 511 -11.60 -35.17 19.19
N THR A 512 -11.81 -36.43 18.80
CA THR A 512 -11.16 -37.06 17.65
C THR A 512 -12.17 -37.23 16.51
N TYR A 513 -11.87 -36.70 15.33
CA TYR A 513 -12.72 -36.87 14.14
C TYR A 513 -12.63 -38.31 13.62
N ARG A 514 -13.79 -38.94 13.38
CA ARG A 514 -13.85 -40.33 12.88
C ARG A 514 -14.29 -40.39 11.42
N SER A 515 -15.40 -39.76 11.08
CA SER A 515 -15.89 -39.66 9.71
C SER A 515 -16.91 -38.53 9.58
N ILE A 516 -17.11 -38.06 8.35
CA ILE A 516 -18.15 -37.11 8.01
C ILE A 516 -18.91 -37.62 6.79
N ARG A 517 -20.23 -37.38 6.75
CA ARG A 517 -21.08 -37.79 5.62
C ARG A 517 -22.18 -36.78 5.36
N ALA A 518 -22.63 -36.73 4.11
CA ALA A 518 -23.89 -36.09 3.77
C ALA A 518 -25.06 -36.91 4.32
N THR A 519 -26.15 -36.23 4.64
CA THR A 519 -27.43 -36.79 5.06
C THR A 519 -28.54 -36.20 4.19
N ALA A 520 -29.78 -36.68 4.32
CA ALA A 520 -30.89 -36.17 3.53
C ALA A 520 -31.14 -34.66 3.74
N THR A 521 -30.79 -34.11 4.91
CA THR A 521 -31.11 -32.74 5.32
C THR A 521 -29.87 -31.92 5.69
N GLY A 522 -28.66 -32.39 5.39
CA GLY A 522 -27.42 -31.70 5.77
C GLY A 522 -26.23 -32.63 5.93
N VAL A 523 -25.48 -32.49 7.02
CA VAL A 523 -24.21 -33.17 7.27
C VAL A 523 -24.16 -33.77 8.68
N ALA A 524 -23.47 -34.89 8.83
CA ALA A 524 -23.24 -35.55 10.11
C ALA A 524 -21.75 -35.86 10.30
N LEU A 525 -21.17 -35.36 11.39
CA LEU A 525 -19.80 -35.62 11.82
C LEU A 525 -19.82 -36.61 12.99
N ALA A 526 -19.22 -37.78 12.79
CA ALA A 526 -18.93 -38.73 13.86
C ALA A 526 -17.62 -38.34 14.55
N VAL A 527 -17.68 -38.16 15.86
CA VAL A 527 -16.54 -37.87 16.71
C VAL A 527 -16.46 -38.85 17.87
N GLU A 528 -15.25 -39.03 18.39
CA GLU A 528 -15.04 -39.64 19.69
C GLU A 528 -14.71 -38.56 20.72
N ARG A 529 -15.36 -38.61 21.88
CA ARG A 529 -15.12 -37.74 23.02
C ARG A 529 -15.25 -38.56 24.30
N ASN A 530 -14.22 -38.53 25.16
CA ASN A 530 -14.20 -39.31 26.42
C ASN A 530 -14.54 -40.79 26.20
N SER A 531 -13.95 -41.41 25.17
CA SER A 531 -14.20 -42.81 24.74
C SER A 531 -15.65 -43.12 24.36
N ARG A 532 -16.48 -42.10 24.09
CA ARG A 532 -17.85 -42.25 23.57
C ARG A 532 -17.95 -41.74 22.15
N HIS A 533 -18.68 -42.48 21.32
CA HIS A 533 -19.02 -42.05 19.98
C HIS A 533 -20.20 -41.08 20.04
N VAL A 534 -20.02 -39.89 19.48
CA VAL A 534 -21.05 -38.85 19.39
C VAL A 534 -21.19 -38.46 17.92
N THR A 535 -22.43 -38.31 17.46
CA THR A 535 -22.71 -37.76 16.14
C THR A 535 -23.23 -36.33 16.29
N LEU A 536 -22.56 -35.39 15.64
CA LEU A 536 -22.97 -33.99 15.54
C LEU A 536 -23.58 -33.77 14.15
N ALA A 537 -24.77 -33.18 14.07
CA ALA A 537 -25.46 -32.94 12.81
C ALA A 537 -25.82 -31.46 12.65
N ALA A 538 -25.75 -30.96 11.42
CA ALA A 538 -26.15 -29.61 11.05
C ALA A 538 -26.60 -29.58 9.58
N GLU A 539 -27.22 -28.49 9.15
CA GLU A 539 -27.58 -28.29 7.75
C GLU A 539 -26.32 -28.07 6.88
N ARG A 540 -25.39 -27.25 7.37
CA ARG A 540 -24.12 -26.95 6.68
C ARG A 540 -22.93 -27.19 7.61
N VAL A 541 -21.76 -27.42 7.01
CA VAL A 541 -20.47 -27.49 7.72
C VAL A 541 -19.52 -26.44 7.20
N LEU A 542 -18.84 -25.73 8.09
CA LEU A 542 -17.75 -24.80 7.81
C LEU A 542 -16.41 -25.39 8.27
N LEU A 543 -15.44 -25.44 7.36
CA LEU A 543 -14.07 -25.85 7.66
C LEU A 543 -13.22 -24.62 7.98
N ALA A 544 -12.71 -24.57 9.22
CA ALA A 544 -11.85 -23.50 9.75
C ALA A 544 -10.60 -24.09 10.44
N THR A 545 -10.03 -25.16 9.85
CA THR A 545 -8.95 -25.96 10.47
C THR A 545 -7.52 -25.45 10.24
N GLY A 546 -7.37 -24.33 9.53
CA GLY A 546 -6.08 -23.72 9.21
C GLY A 546 -6.01 -23.25 7.76
N ARG A 547 -4.81 -22.88 7.34
CA ARG A 547 -4.52 -22.40 5.98
C ARG A 547 -3.29 -23.10 5.43
N THR A 548 -3.33 -23.47 4.15
CA THR A 548 -2.23 -24.10 3.42
C THR A 548 -1.54 -23.08 2.53
N PRO A 549 -0.23 -22.87 2.65
CA PRO A 549 0.56 -22.02 1.75
C PRO A 549 0.36 -22.38 0.26
N ASN A 550 0.28 -21.38 -0.62
CA ASN A 550 0.13 -21.60 -2.05
C ASN A 550 1.50 -21.75 -2.71
N VAL A 551 2.00 -22.99 -2.76
CA VAL A 551 3.36 -23.30 -3.26
C VAL A 551 3.35 -24.17 -4.52
N GLU A 552 2.22 -24.79 -4.83
CA GLU A 552 2.04 -25.67 -5.97
C GLU A 552 2.12 -24.90 -7.30
N GLY A 553 2.72 -25.53 -8.31
CA GLY A 553 2.84 -24.94 -9.66
C GLY A 553 3.92 -23.87 -9.81
N LEU A 554 4.63 -23.49 -8.74
CA LEU A 554 5.67 -22.45 -8.77
C LEU A 554 7.06 -22.96 -9.22
N SER A 555 7.22 -24.26 -9.43
CA SER A 555 8.50 -24.92 -9.76
C SER A 555 9.60 -24.67 -8.71
N LEU A 556 9.25 -24.74 -7.41
CA LEU A 556 10.17 -24.44 -6.31
C LEU A 556 11.34 -25.42 -6.21
N ALA A 557 11.05 -26.72 -6.30
CA ALA A 557 12.06 -27.78 -6.11
C ALA A 557 13.11 -27.75 -7.23
N GLU A 558 12.66 -27.56 -8.47
CA GLU A 558 13.53 -27.43 -9.65
C GLU A 558 14.43 -26.20 -9.58
N ASN A 559 14.03 -25.18 -8.80
CA ASN A 559 14.79 -23.96 -8.57
C ASN A 559 15.52 -23.94 -7.21
N GLY A 560 15.61 -25.07 -6.51
CA GLY A 560 16.37 -25.20 -5.27
C GLY A 560 15.79 -24.43 -4.08
N ILE A 561 14.48 -24.19 -4.06
CA ILE A 561 13.77 -23.52 -2.96
C ILE A 561 13.18 -24.56 -2.01
N ALA A 562 13.67 -24.57 -0.77
CA ALA A 562 13.22 -25.49 0.26
C ALA A 562 11.87 -25.07 0.89
N LEU A 563 11.08 -26.06 1.27
CA LEU A 563 9.89 -25.89 2.10
C LEU A 563 10.20 -26.26 3.55
N THR A 564 9.50 -25.63 4.48
CA THR A 564 9.44 -26.01 5.89
C THR A 564 8.62 -27.28 6.08
N ALA A 565 8.74 -27.93 7.24
CA ALA A 565 7.92 -29.09 7.59
C ALA A 565 6.40 -28.80 7.59
N LYS A 566 6.00 -27.53 7.69
CA LYS A 566 4.60 -27.08 7.63
C LYS A 566 4.12 -26.74 6.21
N GLY A 567 4.97 -26.95 5.19
CA GLY A 567 4.65 -26.74 3.77
C GLY A 567 4.80 -25.31 3.26
N GLY A 568 5.22 -24.35 4.09
CA GLY A 568 5.54 -22.98 3.66
C GLY A 568 6.97 -22.85 3.14
N ILE A 569 7.27 -21.82 2.35
CA ILE A 569 8.63 -21.55 1.85
C ILE A 569 9.56 -21.22 3.02
N ALA A 570 10.68 -21.93 3.12
CA ALA A 570 11.68 -21.67 4.14
C ALA A 570 12.39 -20.35 3.87
N VAL A 571 12.37 -19.46 4.86
CA VAL A 571 13.04 -18.16 4.81
C VAL A 571 13.88 -17.90 6.06
N ASP A 572 14.96 -17.16 5.91
CA ASP A 572 15.77 -16.68 7.03
C ASP A 572 15.23 -15.38 7.64
N ASP A 573 16.02 -14.75 8.52
CA ASP A 573 15.65 -13.49 9.18
C ASP A 573 15.68 -12.27 8.26
N ARG A 574 16.09 -12.40 7.00
CA ARG A 574 16.10 -11.34 5.97
C ARG A 574 15.06 -11.59 4.88
N MET A 575 14.18 -12.58 5.08
CA MET A 575 13.17 -13.05 4.13
C MET A 575 13.75 -13.76 2.88
N ARG A 576 15.01 -14.20 2.93
CA ARG A 576 15.67 -14.89 1.82
C ARG A 576 15.27 -16.36 1.80
N THR A 577 15.02 -16.90 0.61
CA THR A 577 14.84 -18.34 0.41
C THR A 577 16.20 -19.04 0.31
N THR A 578 16.22 -20.37 0.14
CA THR A 578 17.45 -21.12 -0.14
C THR A 578 18.03 -20.83 -1.53
N ARG A 579 17.27 -20.22 -2.44
CA ARG A 579 17.78 -19.76 -3.74
C ARG A 579 18.23 -18.30 -3.63
N SER A 580 19.49 -18.05 -3.98
CA SER A 580 20.07 -16.70 -4.04
C SER A 580 19.25 -15.78 -4.95
N GLY A 581 19.05 -14.53 -4.53
CA GLY A 581 18.25 -13.54 -5.24
C GLY A 581 16.74 -13.78 -5.21
N THR A 582 16.26 -14.81 -4.51
CA THR A 582 14.82 -15.09 -4.34
C THR A 582 14.41 -15.01 -2.87
N TYR A 583 13.31 -14.32 -2.62
CA TYR A 583 12.74 -14.03 -1.31
C TYR A 583 11.30 -14.52 -1.25
N ALA A 584 10.75 -14.67 -0.05
CA ALA A 584 9.34 -14.96 0.13
C ALA A 584 8.77 -14.22 1.34
N ALA A 585 7.52 -13.77 1.24
CA ALA A 585 6.87 -12.98 2.29
C ALA A 585 5.35 -13.24 2.34
N GLY A 586 4.78 -13.06 3.54
CA GLY A 586 3.36 -13.31 3.82
C GLY A 586 3.04 -14.80 3.99
N ASP A 587 1.75 -15.14 3.89
CA ASP A 587 1.24 -16.47 4.28
C ASP A 587 1.93 -17.66 3.56
N VAL A 588 2.55 -17.44 2.39
CA VAL A 588 3.29 -18.48 1.65
C VAL A 588 4.47 -19.05 2.45
N THR A 589 5.00 -18.28 3.40
CA THR A 589 6.06 -18.71 4.31
C THR A 589 5.54 -19.66 5.41
N GLY A 590 4.22 -19.68 5.65
CA GLY A 590 3.59 -20.48 6.70
C GLY A 590 3.77 -19.95 8.13
N ARG A 591 4.26 -18.71 8.30
CA ARG A 591 4.41 -18.01 9.59
C ARG A 591 3.69 -16.67 9.57
N ASP A 592 3.38 -16.15 10.76
CA ASP A 592 2.89 -14.78 10.99
C ASP A 592 1.77 -14.36 10.00
N GLN A 593 0.73 -15.19 9.86
CA GLN A 593 -0.32 -15.06 8.82
C GLN A 593 -1.32 -13.91 9.08
N PHE A 594 -0.78 -12.70 9.22
CA PHE A 594 -1.49 -11.45 9.41
C PHE A 594 -1.13 -10.48 8.30
N VAL A 595 -2.11 -9.71 7.82
CA VAL A 595 -1.92 -8.80 6.68
C VAL A 595 -0.82 -7.75 6.92
N TYR A 596 -0.73 -7.21 8.13
CA TYR A 596 0.31 -6.24 8.51
C TYR A 596 1.70 -6.87 8.56
N MET A 597 1.81 -8.14 8.96
CA MET A 597 3.09 -8.87 8.94
C MET A 597 3.49 -9.31 7.53
N ALA A 598 2.52 -9.65 6.69
CA ALA A 598 2.74 -9.92 5.27
C ALA A 598 3.28 -8.69 4.56
N ALA A 599 2.70 -7.51 4.81
CA ALA A 599 3.18 -6.23 4.26
C ALA A 599 4.57 -5.86 4.82
N TYR A 600 4.76 -5.94 6.15
CA TYR A 600 6.06 -5.67 6.79
C TYR A 600 7.18 -6.56 6.25
N GLY A 601 6.96 -7.89 6.20
CA GLY A 601 7.94 -8.82 5.66
C GLY A 601 8.24 -8.57 4.18
N ALA A 602 7.24 -8.24 3.37
CA ALA A 602 7.43 -7.97 1.95
C ALA A 602 8.17 -6.65 1.69
N LYS A 603 7.90 -5.61 2.50
CA LYS A 603 8.69 -4.36 2.49
C LYS A 603 10.16 -4.62 2.81
N LEU A 604 10.44 -5.44 3.81
CA LEU A 604 11.82 -5.83 4.13
C LEU A 604 12.46 -6.66 3.02
N ALA A 605 11.74 -7.63 2.46
CA ALA A 605 12.20 -8.45 1.35
C ALA A 605 12.57 -7.59 0.12
N ALA A 606 11.73 -6.63 -0.25
CA ALA A 606 12.00 -5.70 -1.35
C ALA A 606 13.26 -4.85 -1.08
N ARG A 607 13.38 -4.29 0.13
CA ARG A 607 14.57 -3.51 0.49
C ARG A 607 15.84 -4.35 0.51
N ASN A 608 15.78 -5.58 1.01
CA ASN A 608 16.91 -6.50 1.05
C ASN A 608 17.32 -6.95 -0.36
N ALA A 609 16.34 -7.28 -1.21
CA ALA A 609 16.55 -7.62 -2.62
C ALA A 609 17.31 -6.55 -3.39
N LEU A 610 17.01 -5.27 -3.12
CA LEU A 610 17.60 -4.12 -3.81
C LEU A 610 18.87 -3.58 -3.12
N ASN A 611 19.00 -3.70 -1.79
CA ASN A 611 20.02 -2.97 -0.99
C ASN A 611 20.91 -3.88 -0.13
N GLY A 612 21.16 -5.12 -0.56
CA GLY A 612 22.23 -5.95 0.02
C GLY A 612 21.94 -6.54 1.39
N ASP A 613 20.70 -6.97 1.64
CA ASP A 613 20.36 -7.88 2.75
C ASP A 613 20.68 -7.41 4.19
N SER A 614 20.60 -6.11 4.45
CA SER A 614 20.97 -5.55 5.76
C SER A 614 19.84 -5.57 6.80
N LEU A 615 18.57 -5.67 6.39
CA LEU A 615 17.43 -5.54 7.28
C LEU A 615 16.94 -6.89 7.80
N ARG A 616 16.66 -6.95 9.10
CA ARG A 616 16.15 -8.15 9.77
C ARG A 616 14.67 -8.01 10.07
N TYR A 617 13.94 -9.11 9.88
CA TYR A 617 12.55 -9.26 10.28
C TYR A 617 12.47 -9.55 11.77
N ASP A 618 11.70 -8.74 12.49
CA ASP A 618 11.44 -8.89 13.91
C ASP A 618 9.93 -8.91 14.16
N ASN A 619 9.44 -9.96 14.83
CA ASN A 619 8.05 -10.12 15.24
C ASN A 619 7.90 -10.20 16.77
N SER A 620 8.93 -9.84 17.55
CA SER A 620 8.91 -9.91 19.01
C SER A 620 7.77 -9.10 19.64
N ALA A 621 7.40 -7.98 19.03
CA ALA A 621 6.28 -7.13 19.44
C ALA A 621 5.08 -7.21 18.47
N MET A 622 4.89 -8.33 17.77
CA MET A 622 3.72 -8.52 16.88
C MET A 622 2.43 -8.63 17.69
N PRO A 623 1.47 -7.70 17.56
CA PRO A 623 0.14 -7.90 18.13
C PRO A 623 -0.63 -8.94 17.32
N THR A 624 -1.53 -9.65 17.99
CA THR A 624 -2.52 -10.56 17.39
C THR A 624 -3.89 -10.23 17.95
N ILE A 625 -4.92 -10.29 17.10
CA ILE A 625 -6.30 -9.95 17.47
C ILE A 625 -7.24 -10.98 16.88
N VAL A 626 -8.18 -11.45 17.70
CA VAL A 626 -9.35 -12.23 17.30
C VAL A 626 -10.59 -11.38 17.58
N PHE A 627 -11.36 -11.09 16.54
CA PHE A 627 -12.52 -10.19 16.60
C PHE A 627 -13.80 -10.91 17.08
N THR A 628 -13.66 -11.71 18.15
CA THR A 628 -14.80 -12.14 18.97
C THR A 628 -15.25 -11.00 19.87
N ASP A 629 -16.34 -11.21 20.60
CA ASP A 629 -16.78 -10.33 21.67
C ASP A 629 -17.00 -11.13 22.97
N PRO A 630 -16.20 -10.91 24.04
CA PRO A 630 -15.09 -9.95 24.11
C PRO A 630 -13.96 -10.25 23.12
N GLN A 631 -13.24 -9.21 22.69
CA GLN A 631 -12.12 -9.34 21.76
C GLN A 631 -10.93 -9.95 22.49
N VAL A 632 -10.22 -10.86 21.81
CA VAL A 632 -8.97 -11.42 22.31
C VAL A 632 -7.83 -10.70 21.60
N ALA A 633 -6.96 -10.06 22.35
CA ALA A 633 -5.77 -9.40 21.83
C ALA A 633 -4.53 -9.83 22.60
N SER A 634 -3.41 -10.00 21.93
CA SER A 634 -2.16 -10.47 22.56
C SER A 634 -0.94 -9.88 21.87
N VAL A 635 0.13 -9.65 22.63
CA VAL A 635 1.45 -9.28 22.09
C VAL A 635 2.54 -9.89 22.95
N GLY A 636 3.65 -10.28 22.33
CA GLY A 636 4.78 -10.89 23.02
C GLY A 636 4.53 -12.33 23.47
N LEU A 637 5.19 -12.73 24.56
CA LEU A 637 5.22 -14.11 25.03
C LEU A 637 4.06 -14.40 26.00
N THR A 638 3.38 -15.53 25.78
CA THR A 638 2.55 -16.14 26.82
C THR A 638 3.41 -16.56 28.01
N GLU A 639 2.78 -16.80 29.16
CA GLU A 639 3.48 -17.31 30.35
C GLU A 639 4.25 -18.60 30.04
N ALA A 640 3.58 -19.56 29.39
CA ALA A 640 4.20 -20.82 28.98
C ALA A 640 5.34 -20.59 27.98
N GLY A 641 5.17 -19.66 27.02
CA GLY A 641 6.20 -19.29 26.05
C GLY A 641 7.42 -18.65 26.71
N ALA A 642 7.22 -17.73 27.66
CA ALA A 642 8.29 -17.06 28.38
C ALA A 642 9.08 -18.03 29.26
N ARG A 643 8.40 -18.97 29.94
CA ARG A 643 9.07 -20.04 30.70
C ARG A 643 9.86 -20.98 29.78
N ALA A 644 9.29 -21.38 28.65
CA ALA A 644 9.97 -22.24 27.67
C ALA A 644 11.20 -21.56 27.04
N ALA A 645 11.17 -20.23 26.91
CA ALA A 645 12.31 -19.43 26.47
C ALA A 645 13.38 -19.21 27.57
N GLY A 646 13.18 -19.75 28.78
CA GLY A 646 14.17 -19.71 29.86
C GLY A 646 14.10 -18.48 30.77
N HIS A 647 13.07 -17.63 30.63
CA HIS A 647 12.91 -16.50 31.54
C HIS A 647 12.43 -16.97 32.92
N LYS A 648 12.89 -16.28 33.97
CA LYS A 648 12.18 -16.28 35.25
C LYS A 648 10.94 -15.40 35.08
N VAL A 649 9.75 -15.95 35.27
CA VAL A 649 8.50 -15.26 34.94
C VAL A 649 7.71 -14.92 36.18
N ARG A 650 7.26 -13.67 36.28
CA ARG A 650 6.15 -13.25 37.14
C ARG A 650 4.96 -12.93 36.24
N VAL A 651 3.74 -13.19 36.72
CA VAL A 651 2.51 -12.87 36.02
C VAL A 651 1.57 -12.08 36.92
N SER A 652 0.75 -11.25 36.29
CA SER A 652 -0.38 -10.54 36.89
C SER A 652 -1.59 -10.82 36.03
N THR A 653 -2.69 -11.24 36.65
CA THR A 653 -3.98 -11.35 35.97
C THR A 653 -5.02 -10.58 36.76
N ILE A 654 -5.69 -9.63 36.12
CA ILE A 654 -6.86 -8.94 36.67
C ILE A 654 -8.09 -9.30 35.85
N HIS A 655 -9.25 -9.32 36.49
CA HIS A 655 -10.54 -9.50 35.82
C HIS A 655 -11.17 -8.14 35.49
N LEU A 656 -12.07 -8.10 34.50
CA LEU A 656 -12.69 -6.83 34.11
C LEU A 656 -13.68 -6.27 35.15
N ASP A 657 -14.08 -7.04 36.16
CA ASP A 657 -14.79 -6.51 37.34
C ASP A 657 -13.91 -5.60 38.22
N GLN A 658 -12.60 -5.55 37.96
CA GLN A 658 -11.67 -4.60 38.57
C GLN A 658 -11.40 -3.38 37.67
N VAL A 659 -11.93 -3.35 36.44
CA VAL A 659 -11.69 -2.27 35.48
C VAL A 659 -12.89 -1.31 35.47
N PRO A 660 -12.72 -0.03 35.86
CA PRO A 660 -13.83 0.92 35.98
C PRO A 660 -14.69 1.06 34.72
N ARG A 661 -14.07 1.02 33.52
CA ARG A 661 -14.80 1.09 32.24
C ARG A 661 -15.79 -0.07 32.09
N ALA A 662 -15.38 -1.28 32.42
CA ALA A 662 -16.20 -2.49 32.30
C ALA A 662 -17.32 -2.50 33.34
N LEU A 663 -17.05 -2.04 34.57
CA LEU A 663 -18.07 -1.81 35.59
C LEU A 663 -19.14 -0.81 35.12
N ALA A 664 -18.72 0.33 34.58
CA ALA A 664 -19.64 1.34 34.04
C ALA A 664 -20.44 0.80 32.85
N ALA A 665 -19.84 -0.05 32.03
CA ALA A 665 -20.50 -0.73 30.92
C ALA A 665 -21.45 -1.85 31.38
N ARG A 666 -21.39 -2.29 32.64
CA ARG A 666 -22.07 -3.49 33.15
C ARG A 666 -21.77 -4.74 32.33
N ASP A 667 -20.54 -4.82 31.84
CA ASP A 667 -20.01 -5.96 31.11
C ASP A 667 -18.59 -6.21 31.59
N THR A 668 -18.49 -7.12 32.54
CA THR A 668 -17.25 -7.52 33.19
C THR A 668 -16.72 -8.83 32.63
N ARG A 669 -17.18 -9.25 31.44
CA ARG A 669 -16.66 -10.42 30.75
C ARG A 669 -15.22 -10.16 30.31
N GLY A 670 -14.27 -10.92 30.83
CA GLY A 670 -12.89 -10.88 30.38
C GLY A 670 -11.84 -10.76 31.48
N LEU A 671 -10.60 -10.57 31.03
CA LEU A 671 -9.41 -10.46 31.87
C LEU A 671 -8.27 -9.76 31.13
N ILE A 672 -7.30 -9.26 31.88
CA ILE A 672 -6.03 -8.73 31.37
C ILE A 672 -4.90 -9.43 32.11
N LYS A 673 -4.00 -10.07 31.36
CA LYS A 673 -2.79 -10.72 31.85
C LYS A 673 -1.55 -10.00 31.36
N LEU A 674 -0.61 -9.74 32.27
CA LEU A 674 0.75 -9.29 31.95
C LEU A 674 1.77 -10.37 32.34
N VAL A 675 2.73 -10.59 31.46
CA VAL A 675 3.85 -11.52 31.63
C VAL A 675 5.14 -10.70 31.68
N VAL A 676 5.90 -10.79 32.78
CA VAL A 676 7.10 -9.99 32.98
C VAL A 676 8.30 -10.84 33.38
N GLU A 677 9.49 -10.35 33.03
CA GLU A 677 10.75 -10.92 33.48
C GLU A 677 10.95 -10.62 34.98
N GLY A 678 11.22 -11.65 35.77
CA GLY A 678 11.20 -11.58 37.22
C GLY A 678 12.28 -10.67 37.81
N ASP A 679 13.49 -10.70 37.24
CA ASP A 679 14.65 -9.97 37.76
C ASP A 679 14.62 -8.48 37.36
N THR A 680 14.14 -8.16 36.14
CA THR A 680 14.19 -6.80 35.57
C THR A 680 12.85 -6.07 35.60
N GLY A 681 11.74 -6.81 35.76
CA GLY A 681 10.39 -6.28 35.60
C GLY A 681 10.00 -5.96 34.15
N ARG A 682 10.86 -6.26 33.16
CA ARG A 682 10.60 -5.98 31.74
C ARG A 682 9.33 -6.71 31.27
N LEU A 683 8.45 -5.99 30.58
CA LEU A 683 7.25 -6.57 29.98
C LEU A 683 7.64 -7.51 28.83
N LEU A 684 7.29 -8.80 28.96
CA LEU A 684 7.56 -9.84 27.96
C LEU A 684 6.32 -10.15 27.12
N GLY A 685 5.12 -9.96 27.69
CA GLY A 685 3.87 -10.20 26.99
C GLY A 685 2.67 -9.58 27.69
N ALA A 686 1.62 -9.32 26.91
CA ALA A 686 0.34 -8.84 27.40
C ALA A 686 -0.79 -9.55 26.64
N HIS A 687 -1.83 -9.96 27.36
CA HIS A 687 -2.96 -10.69 26.83
C HIS A 687 -4.26 -10.10 27.38
N VAL A 688 -5.14 -9.67 26.50
CA VAL A 688 -6.37 -8.95 26.82
C VAL A 688 -7.54 -9.73 26.26
N LEU A 689 -8.52 -10.06 27.10
CA LEU A 689 -9.86 -10.47 26.71
C LEU A 689 -10.81 -9.39 27.20
N ALA A 690 -11.27 -8.51 26.31
CA ALA A 690 -12.11 -7.37 26.69
C ALA A 690 -12.89 -6.79 25.50
N PRO A 691 -14.07 -6.16 25.75
CA PRO A 691 -14.61 -5.20 24.80
C PRO A 691 -13.58 -4.09 24.54
N GLU A 692 -13.32 -3.75 23.28
CA GLU A 692 -12.29 -2.76 22.87
C GLU A 692 -10.85 -3.20 23.23
N GLY A 693 -10.63 -4.50 23.50
CA GLY A 693 -9.31 -5.07 23.76
C GLY A 693 -8.36 -4.98 22.55
N ALA A 694 -8.91 -4.97 21.33
CA ALA A 694 -8.15 -4.86 20.08
C ALA A 694 -7.34 -3.56 19.97
N ASP A 695 -7.87 -2.45 20.48
CA ASP A 695 -7.17 -1.16 20.45
C ASP A 695 -6.23 -1.03 21.66
N SER A 696 -6.66 -1.52 22.83
CA SER A 696 -5.90 -1.45 24.07
C SER A 696 -4.53 -2.15 23.97
N ILE A 697 -4.44 -3.26 23.22
CA ILE A 697 -3.20 -4.03 23.08
C ILE A 697 -2.05 -3.22 22.47
N GLN A 698 -2.36 -2.20 21.66
CA GLN A 698 -1.33 -1.41 20.97
C GLN A 698 -0.45 -0.63 21.96
N THR A 699 -0.98 -0.26 23.13
CA THR A 699 -0.17 0.33 24.20
C THR A 699 0.87 -0.66 24.74
N ALA A 700 0.48 -1.93 24.93
CA ALA A 700 1.41 -2.97 25.33
C ALA A 700 2.44 -3.28 24.23
N THR A 701 2.03 -3.25 22.95
CA THR A 701 2.93 -3.39 21.80
C THR A 701 4.06 -2.35 21.84
N LEU A 702 3.72 -1.08 22.06
CA LEU A 702 4.71 -0.01 22.20
C LEU A 702 5.59 -0.21 23.43
N ALA A 703 5.00 -0.60 24.57
CA ALA A 703 5.76 -0.87 25.79
C ALA A 703 6.81 -1.98 25.62
N ILE A 704 6.46 -3.07 24.94
CA ILE A 704 7.39 -4.18 24.62
C ILE A 704 8.46 -3.71 23.63
N THR A 705 8.07 -2.97 22.58
CA THR A 705 9.01 -2.44 21.57
C THR A 705 10.06 -1.53 22.22
N CYS A 706 9.67 -0.72 23.19
CA CYS A 706 10.55 0.17 23.95
C CYS A 706 11.26 -0.53 25.11
N GLY A 707 11.00 -1.82 25.37
CA GLY A 707 11.61 -2.57 26.47
C GLY A 707 11.23 -2.07 27.87
N LEU A 708 10.01 -1.53 28.04
CA LEU A 708 9.57 -0.95 29.32
C LEU A 708 9.44 -2.00 30.43
N ALA A 709 9.84 -1.60 31.64
CA ALA A 709 9.51 -2.31 32.87
C ALA A 709 8.07 -2.02 33.30
N VAL A 710 7.45 -2.97 33.99
CA VAL A 710 6.05 -2.87 34.44
C VAL A 710 5.81 -1.70 35.40
N GLN A 711 6.81 -1.33 36.21
CA GLN A 711 6.75 -0.15 37.08
C GLN A 711 6.68 1.15 36.27
N GLN A 712 7.37 1.21 35.11
CA GLN A 712 7.29 2.36 34.22
C GLN A 712 5.90 2.44 33.58
N LEU A 713 5.33 1.30 33.17
CA LEU A 713 3.95 1.26 32.66
C LEU A 713 2.94 1.74 33.73
N ALA A 714 3.06 1.23 34.96
CA ALA A 714 2.21 1.61 36.10
C ALA A 714 2.31 3.10 36.45
N ALA A 715 3.51 3.69 36.32
CA ALA A 715 3.76 5.11 36.60
C ALA A 715 3.18 6.06 35.54
N THR A 716 2.78 5.57 34.37
CA THR A 716 2.18 6.43 33.34
C THR A 716 0.74 6.82 33.70
N ILE A 717 0.30 7.95 33.17
CA ILE A 717 -1.06 8.46 33.34
C ILE A 717 -1.93 7.81 32.26
N PHE A 718 -2.88 6.99 32.69
CA PHE A 718 -3.93 6.44 31.84
C PHE A 718 -5.22 7.23 32.07
N PRO A 719 -5.98 7.55 31.01
CA PRO A 719 -7.32 8.12 31.18
C PRO A 719 -8.23 7.17 31.94
N TYR A 720 -8.84 7.68 33.02
CA TYR A 720 -9.82 6.95 33.82
C TYR A 720 -11.03 6.53 32.97
N LEU A 721 -11.64 5.39 33.30
CA LEU A 721 -12.81 4.84 32.57
C LEU A 721 -12.49 4.53 31.11
N THR A 722 -11.31 3.98 30.84
CA THR A 722 -10.97 3.38 29.54
C THR A 722 -10.59 1.91 29.71
N THR A 723 -10.83 1.06 28.71
CA THR A 723 -10.39 -0.35 28.77
C THR A 723 -8.88 -0.45 28.92
N VAL A 724 -8.13 0.46 28.26
CA VAL A 724 -6.67 0.48 28.29
C VAL A 724 -6.11 0.82 29.69
N GLU A 725 -6.85 1.50 30.56
CA GLU A 725 -6.50 1.67 31.99
C GLU A 725 -6.27 0.33 32.69
N GLY A 726 -6.95 -0.74 32.24
CA GLY A 726 -6.74 -2.08 32.76
C GLY A 726 -5.29 -2.59 32.63
N LEU A 727 -4.51 -2.11 31.65
CA LEU A 727 -3.08 -2.43 31.58
C LEU A 727 -2.30 -1.83 32.75
N LYS A 728 -2.64 -0.61 33.20
CA LYS A 728 -2.05 0.00 34.39
C LYS A 728 -2.46 -0.74 35.65
N LEU A 729 -3.74 -1.09 35.79
CA LEU A 729 -4.22 -1.82 36.97
C LEU A 729 -3.56 -3.19 37.08
N ALA A 730 -3.38 -3.90 35.95
CA ALA A 730 -2.64 -5.14 35.91
C ALA A 730 -1.17 -4.91 36.32
N ALA A 731 -0.53 -3.86 35.80
CA ALA A 731 0.84 -3.51 36.17
C ALA A 731 1.00 -3.22 37.68
N LEU A 732 0.02 -2.55 38.31
CA LEU A 732 0.02 -2.28 39.75
C LEU A 732 -0.20 -3.53 40.60
N SER A 733 -0.94 -4.52 40.07
CA SER A 733 -1.30 -5.73 40.81
C SER A 733 -0.12 -6.66 41.13
N PHE A 734 1.05 -6.41 40.54
CA PHE A 734 2.29 -7.11 40.88
C PHE A 734 2.76 -6.85 42.31
N ASP A 735 2.50 -5.65 42.85
CA ASP A 735 3.03 -5.18 44.13
C ASP A 735 1.92 -4.66 45.08
N LYS A 736 0.70 -4.43 44.58
CA LYS A 736 -0.43 -3.88 45.34
C LYS A 736 -1.70 -4.73 45.13
N ASP A 737 -2.59 -4.74 46.11
CA ASP A 737 -3.94 -5.31 45.98
C ASP A 737 -4.86 -4.29 45.30
N VAL A 738 -5.32 -4.60 44.08
CA VAL A 738 -6.14 -3.69 43.26
C VAL A 738 -7.44 -3.30 43.99
N ALA A 739 -8.00 -4.19 44.82
CA ALA A 739 -9.22 -3.90 45.57
C ALA A 739 -9.02 -2.83 46.67
N LYS A 740 -7.77 -2.50 47.01
CA LYS A 740 -7.40 -1.49 48.02
C LYS A 740 -6.91 -0.18 47.40
N LEU A 741 -6.90 -0.05 46.08
CA LEU A 741 -6.51 1.17 45.38
C LEU A 741 -7.70 2.15 45.34
N SER A 742 -7.44 3.43 45.67
CA SER A 742 -8.40 4.50 45.40
C SER A 742 -8.48 4.79 43.90
N CYS A 743 -9.53 5.49 43.46
CA CYS A 743 -9.66 5.91 42.06
C CYS A 743 -8.37 6.54 41.52
N CYS A 744 -7.89 6.04 40.38
CA CYS A 744 -6.69 6.49 39.68
C CYS A 744 -5.36 6.39 40.46
N ALA A 745 -5.28 5.65 41.57
CA ALA A 745 -4.04 5.49 42.31
C ALA A 745 -2.91 4.91 41.43
N GLY A 746 -1.75 5.55 41.47
CA GLY A 746 -0.49 5.09 40.88
C GLY A 746 0.42 4.46 41.92
#